data_AF-A0A4R0GL82-F1
#
_entry.id   AF-A0A4R0GL82-F1
#
_cell.length_a   1.000
_cell.length_b   1.000
_cell.length_c   1.000
_cell.angle_alpha   90.00
_cell.angle_beta   90.00
_cell.angle_gamma   90.00
#
_symmetry.space_group_name_H-M   'P 1'
#
loop_
_entity.id
_entity.type
_entity.pdbx_description
1 polymer ?
#
loop_
_entity_poly.entity_id
_entity_poly.type
_entity_poly.pdbx_seq_one_letter_code
_entity_poly.pdbx_strand_id
1 'polypeptide(L)'
;MNSAQGDAGGSHPSGADGGIPPLLEAAFAGGGELGRLLRDHDWSASPLGTPDSWPDGLGNALSMMLASKAQIAMFWGEELRAFYNDAYRPTIGDKHPGVLGEPAREHWAETWDVLGPLLAGVLRDGEAYQAQDHHFLLNRYGFVEDVYFDVSYDPIRGADGSISGVLCICNETTGRVLGERRLRALAELGSELADPGSIEELGRTAAAVLDRHRPDVPFGLLYLDSGDGHLRRAGISGVDDVPADLPGRLIEVATTGTAERVPTVELLGRVPADAADEAVVLPISATNEPAGALVLGVARRLPLTDDYRTFLELVAAQISRAVGKQRAYEQERARAAELAALDLAKTNFFANVSHEFRTPLTLVLGPLEEMLADPALPAAYIQRLTVMHRNALRLLKLVNTVLDFSRLESGRLAAHFQPTDLAGYTSRLASTFRSATERAGLRLVVDCPPLAEPVYVDQDMWEKIVLNLVSNAVKFTFDGEIQIRVRPNGTTARLEITDTGVGIHPNELPHVFERFHRVPGARSRSHEGTGIGLALVRELVEMHGGQVDASSQVDKGSTFAVTIPFGTAHLPADRVADADDIEREPRQAPLFVAESARWTSDVATAPAPGPASAGPQGRILVVDDNPDLREHVVRLLAPNWEVVTATDGVEALRLATDAAFDLVLTDVMMPRLDGFGLVAALRADPRTRYVPIVLLSARAGSAEEVAGLAVGADDYLTKPFSGQELIARVRANVELGQLRGQIIRRLRALADAAVAVNTARSTADVLQVAARHALSFAEAVRVVVAAGGARYEADGGGAAPVEPSFVLPLTGVAGRQLGELRVWRPAVEGIGTDEAALTQLARLVGVRLENAQLYEAEHRIATTLQHSLLPRTLPQLPGAVVASRYLPGSADVEVGGDWYDVVARDDDELVLVIGDVVGKGVPAAAAMGQLRNALRAYVLEGFDPGESLTRLNRLVGSTDSRSFATVFCLWFSPRTGQLRYASAGHPSPLLIRGDDVAFLHCRALGPPVGAIPGAGYETVSGELRAGDRLLLYTDGLIEDRHVAIDAALAQLRADAARPGDHVADLVDAVVNRVADRPRRDDVAVLALEATELHRFALRLPADPTRLSVLRKRLEDFLVAHGVSETDLFDLTVAVSEAAANAIEHPVDPVEPVIEVEVRVENREVVATVRDTGRWRESTGSGFRGRGLSLIRALGELSVSRTPEGTQVTLRRQLGD
;
A
#
# COMPACT_ATOMS: atom_id res chain seq x y z
N MET A 1 78.90 70.55 -0.04
CA MET A 1 78.86 72.01 0.16
C MET A 1 77.60 72.54 -0.54
N ASN A 2 76.86 73.37 0.20
CA ASN A 2 75.64 74.15 -0.12
C ASN A 2 75.04 74.15 -1.54
N SER A 3 73.71 74.02 -1.57
CA SER A 3 72.88 74.82 -2.47
C SER A 3 72.93 76.30 -2.05
N ALA A 4 73.03 77.21 -3.02
CA ALA A 4 72.62 78.59 -2.89
C ALA A 4 71.58 78.90 -3.98
N GLN A 5 70.39 79.28 -3.51
CA GLN A 5 69.33 80.13 -4.06
C GLN A 5 69.23 80.38 -5.58
N GLY A 6 67.98 80.30 -6.05
CA GLY A 6 67.53 80.96 -7.27
C GLY A 6 66.04 80.72 -7.48
N ASP A 7 65.22 81.63 -6.96
CA ASP A 7 63.76 81.67 -7.12
C ASP A 7 63.38 82.29 -8.48
N ALA A 8 62.20 81.90 -8.99
CA ALA A 8 61.35 82.53 -10.03
C ALA A 8 61.08 81.71 -11.31
N GLY A 9 59.80 81.31 -11.43
CA GLY A 9 59.08 81.22 -12.71
C GLY A 9 59.00 79.84 -13.35
N GLY A 10 57.98 79.06 -12.97
CA GLY A 10 57.59 77.85 -13.70
C GLY A 10 56.22 77.36 -13.24
N SER A 11 55.26 77.40 -14.15
CA SER A 11 53.92 76.79 -14.04
C SER A 11 53.89 75.49 -13.24
N HIS A 12 53.14 75.46 -12.13
CA HIS A 12 52.69 74.20 -11.54
C HIS A 12 51.71 73.52 -12.51
N PRO A 13 51.91 72.25 -12.89
CA PRO A 13 50.85 71.50 -13.54
C PRO A 13 49.81 71.12 -12.48
N SER A 14 48.57 71.47 -12.78
CA SER A 14 47.35 70.83 -12.28
C SER A 14 47.41 69.32 -12.50
N GLY A 15 47.04 68.54 -11.48
CA GLY A 15 46.85 67.10 -11.57
C GLY A 15 46.42 66.51 -10.23
N ALA A 16 45.16 66.73 -9.86
CA ALA A 16 44.48 65.96 -8.83
C ALA A 16 43.84 64.76 -9.52
N ASP A 17 44.39 63.56 -9.30
CA ASP A 17 43.70 62.29 -9.54
C ASP A 17 43.53 61.61 -8.19
N GLY A 18 42.34 61.75 -7.58
CA GLY A 18 41.90 60.97 -6.42
C GLY A 18 41.50 59.58 -6.91
N GLY A 19 42.35 58.58 -6.64
CA GLY A 19 42.12 57.19 -7.04
C GLY A 19 41.62 56.33 -5.87
N ILE A 20 40.82 55.31 -6.17
CA ILE A 20 40.32 54.33 -5.19
C ILE A 20 41.53 53.62 -4.53
N PRO A 21 41.56 53.49 -3.18
CA PRO A 21 42.64 52.79 -2.48
C PRO A 21 42.85 51.35 -2.98
N PRO A 22 44.10 50.83 -3.04
CA PRO A 22 44.39 49.52 -3.65
C PRO A 22 43.61 48.33 -3.06
N LEU A 23 43.34 48.34 -1.75
CA LEU A 23 42.54 47.30 -1.08
C LEU A 23 41.09 47.31 -1.58
N LEU A 24 40.47 48.49 -1.63
CA LEU A 24 39.11 48.68 -2.12
C LEU A 24 39.01 48.38 -3.62
N GLU A 25 40.03 48.75 -4.40
CA GLU A 25 40.06 48.46 -5.83
C GLU A 25 40.12 46.95 -6.11
N ALA A 26 40.89 46.20 -5.32
CA ALA A 26 40.92 44.74 -5.39
C ALA A 26 39.59 44.12 -4.91
N ALA A 27 39.00 44.64 -3.84
CA ALA A 27 37.71 44.19 -3.32
C ALA A 27 36.57 44.42 -4.32
N PHE A 28 36.50 45.59 -4.96
CA PHE A 28 35.52 45.89 -6.00
C PHE A 28 35.70 45.03 -7.24
N ALA A 29 36.94 44.70 -7.62
CA ALA A 29 37.22 43.80 -8.73
C ALA A 29 36.79 42.35 -8.43
N GLY A 30 36.94 41.90 -7.18
CA GLY A 30 36.59 40.54 -6.73
C GLY A 30 35.15 40.35 -6.24
N GLY A 31 34.45 41.45 -5.93
CA GLY A 31 33.14 41.45 -5.25
C GLY A 31 31.91 41.27 -6.14
N GLY A 32 32.08 40.73 -7.35
CA GLY A 32 30.97 40.42 -8.26
C GLY A 32 30.16 41.65 -8.72
N GLU A 33 28.83 41.53 -8.71
CA GLU A 33 27.93 42.59 -9.16
C GLU A 33 27.91 43.77 -8.18
N LEU A 34 27.84 43.52 -6.88
CA LEU A 34 27.90 44.58 -5.86
C LEU A 34 29.25 45.29 -5.85
N GLY A 35 30.36 44.58 -6.06
CA GLY A 35 31.68 45.20 -6.21
C GLY A 35 31.74 46.17 -7.40
N ARG A 36 31.14 45.79 -8.54
CA ARG A 36 31.01 46.68 -9.70
C ARG A 36 30.09 47.88 -9.43
N LEU A 37 28.94 47.66 -8.79
CA LEU A 37 28.00 48.74 -8.44
C LEU A 37 28.62 49.74 -7.46
N LEU A 38 29.38 49.26 -6.46
CA LEU A 38 30.10 50.12 -5.52
C LEU A 38 31.18 50.97 -6.21
N ARG A 39 31.89 50.41 -7.20
CA ARG A 39 32.88 51.13 -8.01
C ARG A 39 32.24 52.17 -8.94
N ASP A 40 31.15 51.79 -9.62
CA ASP A 40 30.50 52.60 -10.66
C ASP A 40 29.59 53.70 -10.07
N HIS A 41 29.27 53.63 -8.77
CA HIS A 41 28.40 54.60 -8.09
C HIS A 41 29.10 55.94 -7.83
N ASP A 42 28.40 57.05 -8.09
CA ASP A 42 28.92 58.40 -7.83
C ASP A 42 28.74 58.78 -6.35
N TRP A 43 29.78 58.52 -5.56
CA TRP A 43 29.82 58.83 -4.14
C TRP A 43 30.08 60.30 -3.81
N SER A 44 30.34 61.16 -4.80
CA SER A 44 30.69 62.57 -4.54
C SER A 44 29.56 63.37 -3.87
N ALA A 45 28.31 62.95 -4.09
CA ALA A 45 27.11 63.51 -3.46
C ALA A 45 26.71 62.81 -2.14
N SER A 46 27.38 61.71 -1.78
CA SER A 46 27.11 60.96 -0.55
C SER A 46 27.81 61.59 0.67
N PRO A 47 27.19 61.58 1.86
CA PRO A 47 27.85 62.05 3.09
C PRO A 47 29.07 61.20 3.51
N LEU A 48 29.32 60.05 2.87
CA LEU A 48 30.56 59.28 3.03
C LEU A 48 31.74 59.82 2.22
N GLY A 49 31.51 60.72 1.26
CA GLY A 49 32.54 61.21 0.34
C GLY A 49 33.01 60.16 -0.67
N THR A 50 34.00 60.53 -1.49
CA THR A 50 34.59 59.62 -2.48
C THR A 50 35.41 58.51 -1.81
N PRO A 51 35.56 57.31 -2.43
CA PRO A 51 36.20 56.14 -1.77
C PRO A 51 37.62 56.34 -1.25
N ASP A 52 38.36 57.33 -1.76
CA ASP A 52 39.68 57.75 -1.26
C ASP A 52 39.64 58.49 0.09
N SER A 53 38.46 58.93 0.52
CA SER A 53 38.21 59.60 1.80
C SER A 53 37.51 58.73 2.85
N TRP A 54 37.20 57.47 2.51
CA TRP A 54 36.50 56.57 3.44
C TRP A 54 37.39 56.13 4.62
N PRO A 55 36.83 55.95 5.83
CA PRO A 55 37.59 55.42 6.96
C PRO A 55 38.12 54.01 6.69
N ASP A 56 39.34 53.71 7.15
CA ASP A 56 39.97 52.39 6.97
C ASP A 56 39.11 51.24 7.51
N GLY A 57 38.38 51.47 8.62
CA GLY A 57 37.45 50.48 9.19
C GLY A 57 36.31 50.10 8.24
N LEU A 58 35.77 51.07 7.49
CA LEU A 58 34.75 50.82 6.47
C LEU A 58 35.36 50.07 5.28
N GLY A 59 36.54 50.48 4.82
CA GLY A 59 37.22 49.85 3.70
C GLY A 59 37.55 48.37 3.95
N ASN A 60 38.03 48.06 5.16
CA ASN A 60 38.32 46.68 5.58
C ASN A 60 37.04 45.83 5.69
N ALA A 61 35.98 46.37 6.30
CA ALA A 61 34.71 45.66 6.43
C ALA A 61 34.04 45.39 5.06
N LEU A 62 34.08 46.36 4.14
CA LEU A 62 33.60 46.16 2.76
C LEU A 62 34.42 45.10 2.02
N SER A 63 35.75 45.11 2.18
CA SER A 63 36.61 44.09 1.58
C SER A 63 36.29 42.68 2.08
N MET A 64 36.06 42.52 3.39
CA MET A 64 35.65 41.24 3.97
C MET A 64 34.28 40.80 3.47
N MET A 65 33.30 41.71 3.49
CA MET A 65 31.92 41.45 3.07
C MET A 65 31.86 40.99 1.60
N LEU A 66 32.55 41.70 0.70
CA LEU A 66 32.55 41.39 -0.74
C LEU A 66 33.30 40.09 -1.08
N ALA A 67 34.30 39.70 -0.30
CA ALA A 67 35.04 38.45 -0.50
C ALA A 67 34.30 37.21 0.04
N SER A 68 33.39 37.39 0.99
CA SER A 68 32.66 36.30 1.63
C SER A 68 31.55 35.71 0.74
N LYS A 69 31.36 34.40 0.86
CA LYS A 69 30.24 33.67 0.24
C LYS A 69 29.01 33.54 1.15
N ALA A 70 29.13 33.91 2.43
CA ALA A 70 27.99 33.96 3.35
C ALA A 70 27.07 35.14 2.97
N GLN A 71 25.79 35.10 3.34
CA GLN A 71 24.92 36.26 3.15
C GLN A 71 25.26 37.31 4.21
N ILE A 72 25.77 38.45 3.77
CA ILE A 72 26.23 39.51 4.67
C ILE A 72 25.58 40.83 4.30
N ALA A 73 25.02 41.50 5.32
CA ALA A 73 24.66 42.91 5.29
C ALA A 73 25.46 43.67 6.35
N MET A 74 25.68 44.96 6.15
CA MET A 74 26.42 45.84 7.04
C MET A 74 25.68 47.16 7.17
N PHE A 75 25.64 47.71 8.37
CA PHE A 75 25.01 48.98 8.69
C PHE A 75 26.05 49.93 9.28
N TRP A 76 26.35 51.02 8.57
CA TRP A 76 27.50 51.89 8.89
C TRP A 76 27.11 53.33 9.24
N GLY A 77 27.76 53.89 10.27
CA GLY A 77 27.60 55.27 10.71
C GLY A 77 26.33 55.54 11.53
N GLU A 78 26.14 56.80 11.95
CA GLU A 78 25.00 57.23 12.78
C GLU A 78 23.63 56.99 12.13
N GLU A 79 23.58 57.07 10.80
CA GLU A 79 22.35 56.83 10.01
C GLU A 79 22.15 55.35 9.61
N LEU A 80 23.02 54.45 10.06
CA LEU A 80 22.97 53.00 9.75
C LEU A 80 22.83 52.73 8.25
N ARG A 81 23.73 53.32 7.45
CA ARG A 81 23.72 53.19 5.99
C ARG A 81 24.05 51.76 5.57
N ALA A 82 23.22 51.18 4.70
CA ALA A 82 23.23 49.75 4.41
C ALA A 82 24.17 49.39 3.25
N PHE A 83 24.98 48.36 3.46
CA PHE A 83 25.84 47.72 2.48
C PHE A 83 25.60 46.21 2.54
N TYR A 84 25.79 45.47 1.45
CA TYR A 84 25.61 44.03 1.44
C TYR A 84 26.38 43.41 0.26
N ASN A 85 26.60 42.08 0.31
CA ASN A 85 27.26 41.34 -0.77
C ASN A 85 26.27 40.67 -1.73
N ASP A 86 26.80 40.09 -2.81
CA ASP A 86 25.99 39.38 -3.82
C ASP A 86 25.18 38.22 -3.22
N ALA A 87 25.70 37.55 -2.20
CA ALA A 87 25.01 36.44 -1.53
C ALA A 87 23.75 36.89 -0.76
N TYR A 88 23.70 38.14 -0.30
CA TYR A 88 22.54 38.73 0.39
C TYR A 88 21.45 39.21 -0.58
N ARG A 89 21.71 39.25 -1.89
CA ARG A 89 20.74 39.76 -2.89
C ARG A 89 19.37 39.08 -2.85
N PRO A 90 19.25 37.75 -2.72
CA PRO A 90 17.93 37.11 -2.61
C PRO A 90 17.16 37.53 -1.36
N THR A 91 17.86 37.94 -0.30
CA THR A 91 17.27 38.38 0.97
C THR A 91 16.69 39.79 0.86
N ILE A 92 17.41 40.71 0.22
CA ILE A 92 16.94 42.09 0.01
C ILE A 92 15.98 42.24 -1.18
N GLY A 93 15.99 41.28 -2.12
CA GLY A 93 15.06 41.16 -3.23
C GLY A 93 15.02 42.40 -4.14
N ASP A 94 13.82 42.81 -4.53
CA ASP A 94 13.56 43.91 -5.48
C ASP A 94 14.05 45.29 -5.03
N LYS A 95 14.44 45.45 -3.76
CA LYS A 95 15.02 46.69 -3.26
C LYS A 95 16.46 46.88 -3.77
N HIS A 96 17.11 45.81 -4.22
CA HIS A 96 18.40 45.90 -4.91
C HIS A 96 18.25 46.51 -6.32
N PRO A 97 19.13 47.43 -6.75
CA PRO A 97 20.31 47.95 -6.04
C PRO A 97 20.08 49.21 -5.21
N GLY A 98 18.87 49.79 -5.22
CA GLY A 98 18.57 51.13 -4.68
C GLY A 98 18.79 51.36 -3.18
N VAL A 99 19.03 50.31 -2.40
CA VAL A 99 19.33 50.38 -0.95
C VAL A 99 20.81 50.66 -0.65
N LEU A 100 21.69 50.49 -1.64
CA LEU A 100 23.13 50.53 -1.44
C LEU A 100 23.58 51.94 -0.99
N GLY A 101 24.13 52.02 0.23
CA GLY A 101 24.60 53.28 0.82
C GLY A 101 23.50 54.16 1.42
N GLU A 102 22.25 53.73 1.39
CA GLU A 102 21.09 54.48 1.92
C GLU A 102 20.75 54.09 3.37
N PRO A 103 20.03 54.94 4.14
CA PRO A 103 19.67 54.65 5.53
C PRO A 103 18.80 53.39 5.65
N ALA A 104 19.23 52.42 6.48
CA ALA A 104 18.52 51.14 6.63
C ALA A 104 17.09 51.30 7.16
N ARG A 105 16.82 52.35 7.95
CA ARG A 105 15.49 52.64 8.50
C ARG A 105 14.42 52.83 7.42
N GLU A 106 14.80 53.40 6.28
CA GLU A 106 13.89 53.67 5.17
C GLU A 106 13.59 52.40 4.36
N HIS A 107 14.57 51.50 4.29
CA HIS A 107 14.53 50.33 3.43
C HIS A 107 14.21 49.01 4.16
N TRP A 108 14.29 48.95 5.49
CA TRP A 108 13.80 47.85 6.34
C TRP A 108 12.61 48.31 7.21
N ALA A 109 11.85 49.29 6.74
CA ALA A 109 10.74 49.90 7.49
C ALA A 109 9.73 48.86 8.01
N GLU A 110 9.49 47.78 7.27
CA GLU A 110 8.55 46.71 7.64
C GLU A 110 8.96 45.89 8.88
N THR A 111 10.25 45.87 9.21
CA THR A 111 10.78 45.11 10.35
C THR A 111 11.61 45.97 11.28
N TRP A 112 11.60 47.29 11.10
CA TRP A 112 12.44 48.22 11.86
C TRP A 112 12.11 48.20 13.36
N ASP A 113 10.86 47.93 13.72
CA ASP A 113 10.44 47.78 15.12
C ASP A 113 11.15 46.61 15.82
N VAL A 114 11.63 45.63 15.05
CA VAL A 114 12.44 44.50 15.53
C VAL A 114 13.92 44.77 15.30
N LEU A 115 14.32 45.15 14.09
CA LEU A 115 15.71 45.32 13.67
C LEU A 115 16.40 46.53 14.33
N GLY A 116 15.70 47.67 14.41
CA GLY A 116 16.25 48.92 14.94
C GLY A 116 16.74 48.79 16.39
N PRO A 117 15.94 48.25 17.33
CA PRO A 117 16.38 47.98 18.70
C PRO A 117 17.58 47.03 18.78
N LEU A 118 17.65 46.01 17.92
CA LEU A 118 18.79 45.07 17.88
C LEU A 118 20.08 45.78 17.47
N LEU A 119 20.05 46.53 16.36
CA LEU A 119 21.20 47.30 15.89
C LEU A 119 21.65 48.36 16.91
N ALA A 120 20.70 49.08 17.52
CA ALA A 120 21.00 50.06 18.55
C ALA A 120 21.62 49.44 19.81
N GLY A 121 21.18 48.23 20.20
CA GLY A 121 21.77 47.47 21.29
C GLY A 121 23.24 47.12 21.03
N VAL A 122 23.53 46.54 19.85
CA VAL A 122 24.91 46.18 19.46
C VAL A 122 25.81 47.42 19.42
N LEU A 123 25.34 48.54 18.88
CA LEU A 123 26.11 49.80 18.83
C LEU A 123 26.37 50.39 20.23
N ARG A 124 25.40 50.30 21.15
CA ARG A 124 25.51 50.87 22.50
C ARG A 124 26.37 50.02 23.42
N ASP A 125 26.14 48.71 23.40
CA ASP A 125 26.68 47.77 24.39
C ASP A 125 27.97 47.11 23.88
N GLY A 126 28.17 47.04 22.55
CA GLY A 126 29.36 46.45 21.93
C GLY A 126 29.45 44.93 22.04
N GLU A 127 28.34 44.28 22.38
CA GLU A 127 28.18 42.83 22.42
C GLU A 127 27.46 42.35 21.15
N ALA A 128 27.85 41.18 20.65
CA ALA A 128 27.19 40.58 19.49
C ALA A 128 25.82 40.01 19.89
N TYR A 129 24.85 40.09 18.98
CA TYR A 129 23.53 39.48 19.14
C TYR A 129 23.38 38.29 18.20
N GLN A 130 22.95 37.14 18.72
CA GLN A 130 22.69 35.95 17.94
C GLN A 130 21.30 35.38 18.22
N ALA A 131 20.63 34.92 17.17
CA ALA A 131 19.36 34.23 17.27
C ALA A 131 19.21 33.18 16.18
N GLN A 132 18.52 32.09 16.52
CA GLN A 132 18.16 31.01 15.61
C GLN A 132 16.68 31.09 15.27
N ASP A 133 16.32 30.77 14.02
CA ASP A 133 14.94 30.81 13.52
C ASP A 133 14.21 32.11 13.86
N HIS A 134 14.92 33.24 13.87
CA HIS A 134 14.34 34.51 14.24
C HIS A 134 13.38 34.96 13.13
N HIS A 135 12.13 35.24 13.51
CA HIS A 135 11.11 35.72 12.60
C HIS A 135 11.35 37.18 12.23
N PHE A 136 11.30 37.49 10.93
CA PHE A 136 11.33 38.84 10.38
C PHE A 136 10.19 39.02 9.37
N LEU A 137 9.78 40.27 9.18
CA LEU A 137 8.92 40.65 8.06
C LEU A 137 9.81 41.28 6.99
N LEU A 138 9.82 40.74 5.78
CA LEU A 138 10.60 41.34 4.69
C LEU A 138 9.69 41.66 3.51
N ASN A 139 9.74 42.89 3.03
CA ASN A 139 9.15 43.28 1.76
C ASN A 139 10.16 43.00 0.65
N ARG A 140 10.00 41.86 -0.02
CA ARG A 140 10.83 41.41 -1.14
C ARG A 140 9.91 40.75 -2.17
N TYR A 141 10.24 40.87 -3.46
CA TYR A 141 9.43 40.32 -4.55
C TYR A 141 8.01 40.89 -4.66
N GLY A 142 7.83 42.15 -4.29
CA GLY A 142 6.56 42.89 -4.42
C GLY A 142 5.49 42.60 -3.35
N PHE A 143 5.80 41.84 -2.29
CA PHE A 143 4.89 41.62 -1.16
C PHE A 143 5.65 41.48 0.19
N VAL A 144 4.92 41.62 1.31
CA VAL A 144 5.49 41.42 2.65
C VAL A 144 5.42 39.94 3.02
N GLU A 145 6.57 39.34 3.27
CA GLU A 145 6.74 37.92 3.54
C GLU A 145 7.12 37.66 5.01
N ASP A 146 6.57 36.58 5.58
CA ASP A 146 7.04 36.00 6.85
C ASP A 146 8.25 35.11 6.59
N VAL A 147 9.40 35.50 7.14
CA VAL A 147 10.69 34.84 6.88
C VAL A 147 11.42 34.54 8.19
N TYR A 148 12.27 33.51 8.17
CA TYR A 148 13.01 33.05 9.33
C TYR A 148 14.49 32.98 9.01
N PHE A 149 15.32 33.49 9.92
CA PHE A 149 16.77 33.53 9.74
C PHE A 149 17.50 33.12 11.01
N ASP A 150 18.58 32.37 10.81
CA ASP A 150 19.69 32.35 11.76
C ASP A 150 20.50 33.62 11.52
N VAL A 151 20.68 34.44 12.56
CA VAL A 151 21.31 35.77 12.47
C VAL A 151 22.40 35.94 13.51
N SER A 152 23.50 36.57 13.10
CA SER A 152 24.53 37.14 13.97
C SER A 152 24.72 38.60 13.62
N TYR A 153 24.56 39.49 14.59
CA TYR A 153 24.84 40.92 14.47
C TYR A 153 26.05 41.27 15.33
N ASP A 154 27.16 41.59 14.67
CA ASP A 154 28.49 41.76 15.27
C ASP A 154 28.95 43.22 15.14
N PRO A 155 29.51 43.84 16.20
CA PRO A 155 29.95 45.23 16.17
C PRO A 155 31.23 45.39 15.34
N ILE A 156 31.28 46.40 14.46
CA ILE A 156 32.48 46.77 13.71
C ILE A 156 33.24 47.84 14.49
N ARG A 157 34.46 47.48 14.92
CA ARG A 157 35.32 48.34 15.75
C ARG A 157 36.35 49.07 14.91
N GLY A 158 36.48 50.37 15.14
CA GLY A 158 37.54 51.21 14.61
C GLY A 158 38.86 51.01 15.35
N ALA A 159 39.95 51.58 14.82
CA ALA A 159 41.29 51.51 15.42
C ALA A 159 41.39 52.18 16.81
N ASP A 160 40.45 53.08 17.13
CA ASP A 160 40.31 53.75 18.42
C ASP A 160 39.41 52.99 19.41
N GLY A 161 38.90 51.81 19.03
CA GLY A 161 38.01 50.98 19.83
C GLY A 161 36.54 51.42 19.80
N SER A 162 36.20 52.50 19.09
CA SER A 162 34.81 52.94 18.90
C SER A 162 34.05 51.99 17.98
N ILE A 163 32.73 51.87 18.17
CA ILE A 163 31.87 51.05 17.32
C ILE A 163 31.25 51.96 16.26
N SER A 164 31.62 51.73 15.00
CA SER A 164 31.23 52.59 13.87
C SER A 164 30.17 51.96 12.96
N GLY A 165 29.84 50.69 13.19
CA GLY A 165 28.82 49.98 12.44
C GLY A 165 28.53 48.59 13.00
N VAL A 166 27.61 47.88 12.33
CA VAL A 166 27.20 46.52 12.66
C VAL A 166 27.30 45.65 11.40
N LEU A 167 27.97 44.51 11.52
CA LEU A 167 28.01 43.47 10.51
C LEU A 167 26.92 42.44 10.83
N CYS A 168 26.10 42.08 9.86
CA CYS A 168 25.10 41.04 9.97
C CYS A 168 25.46 39.88 9.05
N ILE A 169 25.63 38.70 9.63
CA ILE A 169 25.69 37.44 8.88
C ILE A 169 24.34 36.74 9.09
N CYS A 170 23.68 36.38 8.00
CA CYS A 170 22.41 35.68 8.07
C CYS A 170 22.37 34.43 7.20
N ASN A 171 21.54 33.47 7.61
CA ASN A 171 21.21 32.31 6.81
C ASN A 171 19.71 32.07 6.90
N GLU A 172 19.05 31.96 5.74
CA GLU A 172 17.61 31.80 5.69
C GLU A 172 17.19 30.38 6.07
N THR A 173 16.33 30.24 7.07
CA THR A 173 15.76 28.97 7.56
C THR A 173 14.27 28.83 7.26
N THR A 174 13.65 29.80 6.57
CA THR A 174 12.21 29.85 6.22
C THR A 174 11.65 28.52 5.73
N GLY A 175 12.29 27.90 4.72
CA GLY A 175 11.81 26.64 4.14
C GLY A 175 11.78 25.48 5.15
N ARG A 176 12.77 25.40 6.04
CA ARG A 176 12.83 24.38 7.10
C ARG A 176 11.73 24.60 8.14
N VAL A 177 11.59 25.83 8.66
CA VAL A 177 10.60 26.17 9.70
C VAL A 177 9.17 25.95 9.19
N LEU A 178 8.87 26.39 7.96
CA LEU A 178 7.56 26.15 7.35
C LEU A 178 7.31 24.66 7.08
N GLY A 179 8.33 23.92 6.64
CA GLY A 179 8.24 22.47 6.45
C GLY A 179 7.88 21.73 7.74
N GLU A 180 8.56 22.04 8.85
CA GLU A 180 8.29 21.44 10.17
C GLU A 180 6.87 21.75 10.67
N ARG A 181 6.41 23.00 10.53
CA ARG A 181 5.04 23.40 10.91
C ARG A 181 3.98 22.65 10.11
N ARG A 182 4.14 22.57 8.79
CA ARG A 182 3.21 21.89 7.87
C ARG A 182 3.17 20.38 8.09
N LEU A 183 4.31 19.76 8.36
CA LEU A 183 4.37 18.33 8.72
C LEU A 183 3.65 18.05 10.03
N ARG A 184 3.78 18.92 11.04
CA ARG A 184 3.04 18.82 12.30
C ARG A 184 1.53 18.86 12.06
N ALA A 185 1.05 19.79 11.22
CA ALA A 185 -0.36 19.89 10.86
C ALA A 185 -0.89 18.61 10.17
N LEU A 186 -0.12 18.04 9.24
CA LEU A 186 -0.48 16.78 8.56
C LEU A 186 -0.49 15.58 9.52
N ALA A 187 0.46 15.52 10.45
CA ALA A 187 0.53 14.46 11.45
C ALA A 187 -0.66 14.51 12.42
N GLU A 188 -1.03 15.70 12.92
CA GLU A 188 -2.20 15.92 13.77
C GLU A 188 -3.51 15.59 13.04
N LEU A 189 -3.66 16.00 11.77
CA LEU A 189 -4.82 15.62 10.96
C LEU A 189 -4.91 14.10 10.79
N GLY A 190 -3.78 13.44 10.53
CA GLY A 190 -3.74 11.99 10.37
C GLY A 190 -4.11 11.21 11.64
N SER A 191 -3.66 11.68 12.81
CA SER A 191 -3.95 11.02 14.09
C SER A 191 -5.38 11.28 14.57
N GLU A 192 -5.86 12.52 14.55
CA GLU A 192 -7.18 12.88 15.07
C GLU A 192 -8.33 12.43 14.16
N LEU A 193 -8.10 12.27 12.84
CA LEU A 193 -9.11 11.77 11.90
C LEU A 193 -9.10 10.24 11.75
N ALA A 194 -8.33 9.50 12.56
CA ALA A 194 -8.24 8.05 12.45
C ALA A 194 -9.54 7.32 12.82
N ASP A 195 -10.31 7.85 13.77
CA ASP A 195 -11.60 7.31 14.22
C ASP A 195 -12.58 8.41 14.65
N PRO A 196 -13.18 9.14 13.68
CA PRO A 196 -14.01 10.30 13.98
C PRO A 196 -15.43 9.95 14.42
N GLY A 197 -15.85 8.67 14.42
CA GLY A 197 -17.20 8.23 14.81
C GLY A 197 -18.33 8.56 13.82
N SER A 198 -18.34 9.76 13.22
CA SER A 198 -19.33 10.19 12.22
C SER A 198 -18.76 11.20 11.21
N ILE A 199 -19.43 11.41 10.07
CA ILE A 199 -19.05 12.42 9.07
C ILE A 199 -19.11 13.85 9.65
N GLU A 200 -20.09 14.14 10.51
CA GLU A 200 -20.22 15.46 11.15
C GLU A 200 -19.10 15.74 12.15
N GLU A 201 -18.70 14.71 12.91
CA GLU A 201 -17.62 14.80 13.87
C GLU A 201 -16.25 14.86 13.18
N LEU A 202 -16.08 14.13 12.07
CA LEU A 202 -14.90 14.26 11.18
C LEU A 202 -14.72 15.71 10.74
N GLY A 203 -15.78 16.36 10.26
CA GLY A 203 -15.70 17.75 9.81
C GLY A 203 -15.37 18.73 10.93
N ARG A 204 -15.93 18.54 12.13
CA ARG A 204 -15.58 19.33 13.32
C ARG A 204 -14.13 19.14 13.74
N THR A 205 -13.64 17.91 13.76
CA THR A 205 -12.25 17.59 14.13
C THR A 205 -11.27 18.15 13.12
N ALA A 206 -11.52 17.96 11.81
CA ALA A 206 -10.68 18.51 10.76
C ALA A 206 -10.58 20.04 10.87
N ALA A 207 -11.71 20.71 11.11
CA ALA A 207 -11.73 22.16 11.32
C ALA A 207 -10.95 22.56 12.58
N ALA A 208 -11.08 21.85 13.70
CA ALA A 208 -10.36 22.13 14.93
C ALA A 208 -8.84 22.01 14.77
N VAL A 209 -8.36 21.02 14.01
CA VAL A 209 -6.92 20.88 13.72
C VAL A 209 -6.44 22.05 12.84
N LEU A 210 -7.15 22.36 11.75
CA LEU A 210 -6.79 23.49 10.88
C LEU A 210 -6.75 24.82 11.64
N ASP A 211 -7.63 24.98 12.63
CA ASP A 211 -7.70 26.20 13.45
C ASP A 211 -6.44 26.43 14.32
N ARG A 212 -5.75 25.36 14.71
CA ARG A 212 -4.47 25.45 15.44
C ARG A 212 -3.30 25.84 14.53
N HIS A 213 -3.44 25.64 13.22
CA HIS A 213 -2.41 25.90 12.21
C HIS A 213 -2.74 27.10 11.30
N ARG A 214 -3.52 28.07 11.81
CA ARG A 214 -3.90 29.33 11.12
C ARG A 214 -2.76 30.09 10.43
N PRO A 215 -1.54 30.15 11.00
CA PRO A 215 -0.42 30.81 10.33
C PRO A 215 -0.04 30.19 8.96
N ASP A 216 -0.41 28.93 8.69
CA ASP A 216 -0.24 28.28 7.38
C ASP A 216 -1.58 28.08 6.65
N VAL A 217 -2.71 28.04 7.36
CA VAL A 217 -4.05 27.87 6.79
C VAL A 217 -5.01 28.85 7.48
N PRO A 218 -5.08 30.12 7.05
CA PRO A 218 -5.85 31.16 7.74
C PRO A 218 -7.31 30.81 7.99
N PHE A 219 -7.92 30.08 7.07
CA PHE A 219 -9.27 29.55 7.21
C PHE A 219 -9.44 28.25 6.41
N GLY A 220 -10.41 27.44 6.82
CA GLY A 220 -10.76 26.19 6.16
C GLY A 220 -12.27 25.95 6.19
N LEU A 221 -12.86 25.65 5.03
CA LEU A 221 -14.28 25.29 4.90
C LEU A 221 -14.40 23.91 4.27
N LEU A 222 -14.95 22.96 5.02
CA LEU A 222 -15.17 21.60 4.52
C LEU A 222 -16.65 21.42 4.17
N TYR A 223 -16.91 21.03 2.93
CA TYR A 223 -18.23 20.68 2.41
C TYR A 223 -18.25 19.20 2.05
N LEU A 224 -19.20 18.46 2.58
CA LEU A 224 -19.39 17.04 2.30
C LEU A 224 -20.81 16.78 1.81
N ASP A 225 -20.97 15.82 0.92
CA ASP A 225 -22.25 15.39 0.39
C ASP A 225 -23.04 14.61 1.46
N SER A 226 -24.27 15.06 1.73
CA SER A 226 -25.21 14.48 2.70
C SER A 226 -26.01 13.28 2.16
N GLY A 227 -25.76 12.83 0.94
CA GLY A 227 -26.42 11.68 0.31
C GLY A 227 -27.70 12.02 -0.45
N ASP A 228 -28.12 13.29 -0.43
CA ASP A 228 -29.21 13.87 -1.24
C ASP A 228 -28.69 14.54 -2.53
N GLY A 229 -27.40 14.42 -2.83
CA GLY A 229 -26.75 15.07 -3.97
C GLY A 229 -26.44 16.55 -3.74
N HIS A 230 -26.60 17.03 -2.50
CA HIS A 230 -26.28 18.40 -2.10
C HIS A 230 -25.08 18.41 -1.15
N LEU A 231 -24.16 19.36 -1.37
CA LEU A 231 -23.03 19.60 -0.49
C LEU A 231 -23.46 20.44 0.71
N ARG A 232 -23.20 19.94 1.92
CA ARG A 232 -23.43 20.67 3.17
C ARG A 232 -22.12 20.95 3.88
N ARG A 233 -22.06 22.10 4.56
CA ARG A 233 -20.88 22.47 5.35
C ARG A 233 -20.73 21.52 6.54
N ALA A 234 -19.65 20.76 6.56
CA ALA A 234 -19.29 19.81 7.62
C ALA A 234 -18.30 20.40 8.64
N GLY A 235 -17.49 21.39 8.25
CA GLY A 235 -16.50 22.02 9.12
C GLY A 235 -16.16 23.45 8.71
N ILE A 236 -15.80 24.27 9.68
CA ILE A 236 -15.42 25.68 9.51
C ILE A 236 -14.31 26.06 10.50
N SER A 237 -13.25 26.70 10.00
CA SER A 237 -12.10 27.19 10.77
C SER A 237 -11.70 28.57 10.27
N GLY A 238 -11.20 29.42 11.17
CA GLY A 238 -10.64 30.74 10.84
C GLY A 238 -11.65 31.84 10.45
N VAL A 239 -12.93 31.50 10.29
CA VAL A 239 -14.01 32.44 9.93
C VAL A 239 -15.32 32.11 10.64
N ASP A 240 -16.06 33.13 11.06
CA ASP A 240 -17.29 32.97 11.86
C ASP A 240 -18.59 33.10 11.04
N ASP A 241 -18.56 33.80 9.90
CA ASP A 241 -19.75 34.13 9.10
C ASP A 241 -19.49 33.81 7.63
N VAL A 242 -20.09 32.71 7.16
CA VAL A 242 -19.98 32.21 5.79
C VAL A 242 -21.38 31.82 5.31
N PRO A 243 -21.81 32.24 4.11
CA PRO A 243 -23.09 31.84 3.53
C PRO A 243 -23.26 30.31 3.55
N ALA A 244 -24.45 29.84 3.95
CA ALA A 244 -24.74 28.40 4.05
C ALA A 244 -24.69 27.68 2.69
N ASP A 245 -25.03 28.40 1.62
CA ASP A 245 -24.97 27.94 0.23
C ASP A 245 -23.78 28.61 -0.47
N LEU A 246 -22.64 27.93 -0.56
CA LEU A 246 -21.58 28.34 -1.49
C LEU A 246 -21.90 27.87 -2.92
N PRO A 247 -21.43 28.58 -3.97
CA PRO A 247 -21.98 28.52 -5.32
C PRO A 247 -21.69 27.20 -6.05
N GLY A 248 -22.36 26.96 -7.18
CA GLY A 248 -22.23 25.77 -8.04
C GLY A 248 -20.82 25.38 -8.49
N ARG A 249 -19.81 26.25 -8.28
CA ARG A 249 -18.39 25.93 -8.49
C ARG A 249 -17.81 24.93 -7.49
N LEU A 250 -18.29 24.89 -6.23
CA LEU A 250 -17.90 23.83 -5.30
C LEU A 250 -18.39 22.46 -5.77
N ILE A 251 -19.59 22.43 -6.36
CA ILE A 251 -20.15 21.23 -6.99
C ILE A 251 -19.31 20.88 -8.22
N GLU A 252 -18.93 21.86 -9.04
CA GLU A 252 -18.05 21.64 -10.19
C GLU A 252 -16.69 21.06 -9.78
N VAL A 253 -16.01 21.63 -8.78
CA VAL A 253 -14.73 21.09 -8.27
C VAL A 253 -14.91 19.71 -7.65
N ALA A 254 -15.98 19.50 -6.88
CA ALA A 254 -16.28 18.17 -6.34
C ALA A 254 -16.52 17.16 -7.48
N THR A 255 -17.20 17.53 -8.56
CA THR A 255 -17.59 16.63 -9.66
C THR A 255 -16.46 16.39 -10.67
N THR A 256 -15.68 17.43 -10.98
CA THR A 256 -14.53 17.39 -11.90
C THR A 256 -13.28 16.83 -11.23
N GLY A 257 -13.21 16.96 -9.90
CA GLY A 257 -12.09 16.63 -9.03
C GLY A 257 -10.75 17.27 -9.43
N THR A 258 -10.83 18.45 -10.04
CA THR A 258 -9.67 19.31 -10.31
C THR A 258 -9.64 20.47 -9.33
N ALA A 259 -8.49 20.68 -8.68
CA ALA A 259 -8.28 21.82 -7.81
C ALA A 259 -8.38 23.15 -8.58
N GLU A 260 -9.00 24.16 -7.98
CA GLU A 260 -9.19 25.49 -8.57
C GLU A 260 -8.72 26.58 -7.59
N ARG A 261 -8.16 27.68 -8.11
CA ARG A 261 -7.93 28.90 -7.32
C ARG A 261 -9.10 29.84 -7.50
N VAL A 262 -9.61 30.39 -6.40
CA VAL A 262 -10.79 31.23 -6.40
C VAL A 262 -10.52 32.51 -5.59
N PRO A 263 -10.98 33.69 -6.03
CA PRO A 263 -10.87 34.90 -5.24
C PRO A 263 -11.55 34.74 -3.87
N THR A 264 -10.85 35.01 -2.78
CA THR A 264 -11.34 34.87 -1.40
C THR A 264 -12.60 35.72 -1.17
N VAL A 265 -12.68 36.88 -1.80
CA VAL A 265 -13.85 37.77 -1.74
C VAL A 265 -15.12 37.16 -2.34
N GLU A 266 -15.00 36.30 -3.37
CA GLU A 266 -16.15 35.61 -3.96
C GLU A 266 -16.71 34.53 -3.02
N LEU A 267 -15.86 33.96 -2.15
CA LEU A 267 -16.21 32.88 -1.23
C LEU A 267 -16.78 33.40 0.10
N LEU A 268 -16.17 34.45 0.64
CA LEU A 268 -16.44 34.94 2.00
C LEU A 268 -17.11 36.33 2.03
N GLY A 269 -17.28 36.99 0.87
CA GLY A 269 -17.76 38.38 0.77
C GLY A 269 -16.76 39.44 1.24
N ARG A 270 -15.71 39.03 1.95
CA ARG A 270 -14.58 39.84 2.43
C ARG A 270 -13.32 38.98 2.51
N VAL A 271 -12.15 39.59 2.41
CA VAL A 271 -10.87 38.88 2.61
C VAL A 271 -10.48 38.96 4.08
N PRO A 272 -10.30 37.84 4.80
CA PRO A 272 -9.74 37.84 6.16
C PRO A 272 -8.38 38.54 6.22
N ALA A 273 -8.04 39.13 7.37
CA ALA A 273 -6.84 39.95 7.51
C ALA A 273 -5.54 39.17 7.27
N ASP A 274 -5.53 37.91 7.69
CA ASP A 274 -4.45 36.93 7.62
C ASP A 274 -4.45 36.11 6.31
N ALA A 275 -5.51 36.19 5.51
CA ALA A 275 -5.63 35.50 4.23
C ALA A 275 -5.25 36.36 3.03
N ALA A 276 -4.73 35.73 1.98
CA ALA A 276 -4.50 36.33 0.68
C ALA A 276 -5.81 36.53 -0.11
N ASP A 277 -5.72 37.26 -1.22
CA ASP A 277 -6.86 37.57 -2.07
C ASP A 277 -7.37 36.35 -2.86
N GLU A 278 -6.61 35.25 -2.88
CA GLU A 278 -6.98 33.97 -3.47
C GLU A 278 -7.00 32.85 -2.42
N ALA A 279 -7.91 31.91 -2.60
CA ALA A 279 -8.04 30.66 -1.85
C ALA A 279 -7.98 29.47 -2.80
N VAL A 280 -7.69 28.28 -2.26
CA VAL A 280 -7.62 27.04 -3.04
C VAL A 280 -8.82 26.16 -2.70
N VAL A 281 -9.54 25.72 -3.72
CA VAL A 281 -10.62 24.74 -3.61
C VAL A 281 -10.09 23.39 -4.06
N LEU A 282 -10.18 22.40 -3.17
CA LEU A 282 -9.65 21.05 -3.35
C LEU A 282 -10.79 20.04 -3.29
N PRO A 283 -10.82 19.04 -4.17
CA PRO A 283 -11.86 18.01 -4.12
C PRO A 283 -11.65 17.08 -2.93
N ILE A 284 -12.76 16.64 -2.34
CA ILE A 284 -12.78 15.57 -1.35
C ILE A 284 -13.43 14.34 -1.98
N SER A 285 -12.73 13.22 -1.96
CA SER A 285 -13.18 11.98 -2.59
C SER A 285 -13.26 10.84 -1.57
N ALA A 286 -14.26 9.98 -1.71
CA ALA A 286 -14.41 8.75 -0.95
C ALA A 286 -14.38 7.57 -1.92
N THR A 287 -13.42 6.64 -1.78
CA THR A 287 -13.35 5.42 -2.60
C THR A 287 -13.52 5.66 -4.11
N ASN A 288 -12.95 6.76 -4.61
CA ASN A 288 -13.02 7.18 -6.01
C ASN A 288 -14.35 7.76 -6.51
N GLU A 289 -15.20 8.19 -5.58
CA GLU A 289 -16.40 8.95 -5.85
C GLU A 289 -16.28 10.35 -5.23
N PRO A 290 -16.84 11.38 -5.89
CA PRO A 290 -16.87 12.73 -5.35
C PRO A 290 -17.68 12.75 -4.06
N ALA A 291 -17.04 13.16 -2.97
CA ALA A 291 -17.62 13.18 -1.64
C ALA A 291 -17.78 14.60 -1.08
N GLY A 292 -17.11 15.59 -1.68
CA GLY A 292 -17.16 16.96 -1.22
C GLY A 292 -16.11 17.87 -1.83
N ALA A 293 -15.95 19.04 -1.22
CA ALA A 293 -14.92 20.01 -1.53
C ALA A 293 -14.40 20.66 -0.24
N LEU A 294 -13.11 20.98 -0.23
CA LEU A 294 -12.42 21.66 0.85
C LEU A 294 -11.87 22.99 0.32
N VAL A 295 -12.26 24.09 0.95
CA VAL A 295 -11.75 25.43 0.64
C VAL A 295 -10.72 25.79 1.69
N LEU A 296 -9.49 26.08 1.27
CA LEU A 296 -8.41 26.50 2.15
C LEU A 296 -7.94 27.90 1.77
N GLY A 297 -7.86 28.79 2.76
CA GLY A 297 -7.25 30.10 2.60
C GLY A 297 -5.74 29.98 2.42
N VAL A 298 -5.17 30.85 1.59
CA VAL A 298 -3.71 31.02 1.47
C VAL A 298 -3.26 32.10 2.43
N ALA A 299 -2.18 31.90 3.18
CA ALA A 299 -1.64 32.91 4.10
C ALA A 299 -1.16 34.15 3.34
N ARG A 300 -1.58 35.35 3.79
CA ARG A 300 -1.28 36.64 3.12
C ARG A 300 0.21 36.90 2.94
N ARG A 301 1.01 36.43 3.90
CA ARG A 301 2.45 36.71 4.01
C ARG A 301 3.33 35.53 3.58
N LEU A 302 2.75 34.51 2.94
CA LEU A 302 3.52 33.39 2.41
C LEU A 302 3.33 33.30 0.89
N PRO A 303 4.40 33.13 0.10
CA PRO A 303 4.26 32.89 -1.32
C PRO A 303 3.60 31.54 -1.56
N LEU A 304 2.65 31.47 -2.49
CA LEU A 304 2.03 30.22 -2.92
C LEU A 304 2.99 29.43 -3.84
N THR A 305 4.03 28.86 -3.24
CA THR A 305 5.00 27.98 -3.91
C THR A 305 4.40 26.61 -4.20
N ASP A 306 5.08 25.81 -5.03
CA ASP A 306 4.69 24.42 -5.30
C ASP A 306 4.67 23.57 -4.02
N ASP A 307 5.60 23.79 -3.09
CA ASP A 307 5.62 23.12 -1.79
C ASP A 307 4.41 23.49 -0.92
N TYR A 308 4.00 24.76 -0.93
CA TYR A 308 2.82 25.20 -0.20
C TYR A 308 1.54 24.61 -0.81
N ARG A 309 1.43 24.60 -2.14
CA ARG A 309 0.32 23.94 -2.84
C ARG A 309 0.26 22.45 -2.51
N THR A 310 1.39 21.77 -2.56
CA THR A 310 1.50 20.34 -2.24
C THR A 310 1.03 20.06 -0.81
N PHE A 311 1.39 20.92 0.16
CA PHE A 311 0.88 20.82 1.53
C PHE A 311 -0.66 20.91 1.60
N LEU A 312 -1.26 21.91 0.92
CA LEU A 312 -2.73 22.06 0.89
C LEU A 312 -3.41 20.84 0.25
N GLU A 313 -2.85 20.31 -0.85
CA GLU A 313 -3.33 19.08 -1.49
C GLU A 313 -3.23 17.86 -0.55
N LEU A 314 -2.16 17.73 0.22
CA LEU A 314 -2.00 16.67 1.22
C LEU A 314 -3.00 16.77 2.37
N VAL A 315 -3.38 17.98 2.79
CA VAL A 315 -4.46 18.20 3.76
C VAL A 315 -5.78 17.64 3.22
N ALA A 316 -6.13 17.98 1.97
CA ALA A 316 -7.34 17.44 1.31
C ALA A 316 -7.27 15.91 1.14
N ALA A 317 -6.09 15.36 0.83
CA ALA A 317 -5.89 13.92 0.72
C ALA A 317 -6.09 13.19 2.05
N GLN A 318 -5.61 13.75 3.18
CA GLN A 318 -5.85 13.17 4.50
C GLN A 318 -7.33 13.15 4.86
N ILE A 319 -8.03 14.27 4.63
CA ILE A 319 -9.48 14.37 4.89
C ILE A 319 -10.24 13.40 3.98
N SER A 320 -9.87 13.31 2.69
CA SER A 320 -10.46 12.36 1.74
C SER A 320 -10.33 10.90 2.20
N ARG A 321 -9.15 10.50 2.70
CA ARG A 321 -8.94 9.16 3.26
C ARG A 321 -9.86 8.88 4.45
N ALA A 322 -9.98 9.85 5.36
CA ALA A 322 -10.87 9.72 6.52
C ALA A 322 -12.35 9.60 6.10
N VAL A 323 -12.80 10.44 5.16
CA VAL A 323 -14.18 10.39 4.63
C VAL A 323 -14.44 9.07 3.90
N GLY A 324 -13.49 8.58 3.10
CA GLY A 324 -13.57 7.29 2.43
C GLY A 324 -13.71 6.11 3.39
N LYS A 325 -12.89 6.09 4.46
CA LYS A 325 -12.98 5.08 5.51
C LYS A 325 -14.34 5.10 6.21
N GLN A 326 -14.85 6.28 6.54
CA GLN A 326 -16.13 6.43 7.21
C GLN A 326 -17.31 6.01 6.32
N ARG A 327 -17.35 6.42 5.04
CA ARG A 327 -18.39 6.00 4.09
C ARG A 327 -18.37 4.49 3.84
N ALA A 328 -17.18 3.88 3.71
CA ALA A 328 -17.06 2.43 3.54
C ALA A 328 -17.64 1.66 4.75
N TYR A 329 -17.37 2.15 5.96
CA TYR A 329 -17.92 1.59 7.19
C TYR A 329 -19.46 1.69 7.24
N GLU A 330 -20.03 2.82 6.85
CA GLU A 330 -21.49 3.01 6.76
C GLU A 330 -22.14 2.11 5.69
N GLN A 331 -21.51 1.96 4.53
CA GLN A 331 -21.98 1.08 3.46
C GLN A 331 -21.96 -0.41 3.86
N GLU A 332 -20.89 -0.86 4.53
CA GLU A 332 -20.79 -2.22 5.03
C GLU A 332 -21.90 -2.53 6.04
N ARG A 333 -22.17 -1.58 6.94
CA ARG A 333 -23.27 -1.67 7.89
C ARG A 333 -24.65 -1.72 7.21
N ALA A 334 -24.86 -0.92 6.16
CA ALA A 334 -26.09 -0.93 5.37
C ALA A 334 -26.29 -2.26 4.63
N ARG A 335 -25.23 -2.82 4.03
CA ARG A 335 -25.27 -4.10 3.32
C ARG A 335 -25.56 -5.29 4.23
N ALA A 336 -25.00 -5.27 5.44
CA ALA A 336 -25.32 -6.27 6.47
C ALA A 336 -26.81 -6.22 6.87
N ALA A 337 -27.38 -5.01 7.00
CA ALA A 337 -28.81 -4.83 7.26
C ALA A 337 -29.69 -5.31 6.10
N GLU A 338 -29.28 -5.07 4.85
CA GLU A 338 -29.99 -5.55 3.65
C GLU A 338 -29.99 -7.08 3.56
N LEU A 339 -28.85 -7.74 3.81
CA LEU A 339 -28.79 -9.21 3.88
C LEU A 339 -29.73 -9.77 4.94
N ALA A 340 -29.78 -9.15 6.12
CA ALA A 340 -30.69 -9.56 7.18
C ALA A 340 -32.17 -9.38 6.79
N ALA A 341 -32.50 -8.30 6.07
CA ALA A 341 -33.84 -8.08 5.53
C ALA A 341 -34.21 -9.12 4.45
N LEU A 342 -33.25 -9.49 3.59
CA LEU A 342 -33.45 -10.50 2.54
C LEU A 342 -33.72 -11.89 3.12
N ASP A 343 -33.02 -12.27 4.19
CA ASP A 343 -33.22 -13.57 4.85
C ASP A 343 -34.60 -13.65 5.55
N LEU A 344 -35.03 -12.54 6.15
CA LEU A 344 -36.40 -12.40 6.68
C LEU A 344 -37.46 -12.47 5.57
N ALA A 345 -37.20 -11.85 4.41
CA ALA A 345 -38.08 -11.89 3.25
C ALA A 345 -38.18 -13.31 2.66
N LYS A 346 -37.07 -14.05 2.56
CA LYS A 346 -37.04 -15.46 2.12
C LYS A 346 -37.91 -16.34 3.01
N THR A 347 -37.83 -16.15 4.33
CA THR A 347 -38.69 -16.85 5.29
C THR A 347 -40.18 -16.56 5.06
N ASN A 348 -40.54 -15.29 4.91
CA ASN A 348 -41.94 -14.87 4.69
C ASN A 348 -42.49 -15.35 3.33
N PHE A 349 -41.64 -15.42 2.31
CA PHE A 349 -42.01 -15.94 0.99
C PHE A 349 -42.52 -17.38 1.05
N PHE A 350 -41.78 -18.30 1.67
CA PHE A 350 -42.22 -19.71 1.77
C PHE A 350 -43.48 -19.89 2.65
N ALA A 351 -43.65 -19.06 3.68
CA ALA A 351 -44.84 -19.06 4.52
C ALA A 351 -46.10 -18.60 3.75
N ASN A 352 -45.98 -17.55 2.93
CA ASN A 352 -47.09 -17.03 2.12
C ASN A 352 -47.44 -17.97 0.95
N VAL A 353 -46.44 -18.50 0.23
CA VAL A 353 -46.61 -19.45 -0.88
C VAL A 353 -47.36 -20.72 -0.44
N SER A 354 -47.14 -21.17 0.80
CA SER A 354 -47.88 -22.30 1.40
C SER A 354 -49.39 -22.05 1.48
N HIS A 355 -49.76 -20.85 1.92
CA HIS A 355 -51.15 -20.47 2.09
C HIS A 355 -51.81 -20.28 0.72
N GLU A 356 -51.09 -19.68 -0.24
CA GLU A 356 -51.56 -19.47 -1.62
C GLU A 356 -51.71 -20.75 -2.44
N PHE A 357 -50.95 -21.82 -2.18
CA PHE A 357 -51.18 -23.13 -2.82
C PHE A 357 -52.29 -23.94 -2.13
N ARG A 358 -52.49 -23.81 -0.82
CA ARG A 358 -53.54 -24.54 -0.08
C ARG A 358 -54.94 -24.06 -0.43
N THR A 359 -55.16 -22.74 -0.50
CA THR A 359 -56.48 -22.17 -0.79
C THR A 359 -57.11 -22.67 -2.10
N PRO A 360 -56.44 -22.63 -3.27
CA PRO A 360 -57.02 -23.14 -4.52
C PRO A 360 -57.19 -24.67 -4.51
N LEU A 361 -56.29 -25.42 -3.85
CA LEU A 361 -56.43 -26.87 -3.71
C LEU A 361 -57.65 -27.25 -2.85
N THR A 362 -57.91 -26.52 -1.77
CA THR A 362 -59.12 -26.70 -0.94
C THR A 362 -60.40 -26.38 -1.72
N LEU A 363 -60.38 -25.32 -2.55
CA LEU A 363 -61.51 -24.94 -3.42
C LEU A 363 -61.74 -25.89 -4.60
N VAL A 364 -60.75 -26.71 -4.97
CA VAL A 364 -60.89 -27.78 -5.96
C VAL A 364 -61.36 -29.09 -5.33
N LEU A 365 -60.85 -29.43 -4.14
CA LEU A 365 -61.14 -30.70 -3.46
C LEU A 365 -62.58 -30.79 -2.95
N GLY A 366 -63.10 -29.75 -2.29
CA GLY A 366 -64.45 -29.75 -1.72
C GLY A 366 -65.55 -30.02 -2.77
N PRO A 367 -65.63 -29.24 -3.86
CA PRO A 367 -66.61 -29.48 -4.92
C PRO A 367 -66.43 -30.84 -5.62
N LEU A 368 -65.19 -31.32 -5.79
CA LEU A 368 -64.93 -32.64 -6.37
C LEU A 368 -65.46 -33.78 -5.48
N GLU A 369 -65.33 -33.66 -4.15
CA GLU A 369 -65.87 -34.63 -3.18
C GLU A 369 -67.40 -34.63 -3.19
N GLU A 370 -68.03 -33.46 -3.21
CA GLU A 370 -69.49 -33.31 -3.30
C GLU A 370 -70.04 -33.94 -4.59
N MET A 371 -69.40 -33.69 -5.74
CA MET A 371 -69.82 -34.25 -7.02
C MET A 371 -69.61 -35.77 -7.11
N LEU A 372 -68.55 -36.30 -6.51
CA LEU A 372 -68.30 -37.75 -6.45
C LEU A 372 -69.26 -38.48 -5.51
N ALA A 373 -69.83 -37.77 -4.52
CA ALA A 373 -70.83 -38.30 -3.61
C ALA A 373 -72.27 -38.27 -4.19
N ASP A 374 -72.52 -37.58 -5.32
CA ASP A 374 -73.83 -37.49 -5.96
C ASP A 374 -74.21 -38.80 -6.68
N PRO A 375 -75.26 -39.53 -6.23
CA PRO A 375 -75.70 -40.77 -6.85
C PRO A 375 -76.24 -40.62 -8.29
N ALA A 376 -76.58 -39.41 -8.73
CA ALA A 376 -77.14 -39.13 -10.06
C ALA A 376 -76.07 -38.92 -11.15
N LEU A 377 -74.78 -38.94 -10.79
CA LEU A 377 -73.68 -38.64 -11.70
C LEU A 377 -73.45 -39.77 -12.75
N PRO A 378 -73.37 -39.48 -14.06
CA PRO A 378 -73.17 -40.54 -15.08
C PRO A 378 -71.78 -41.19 -14.99
N ALA A 379 -71.73 -42.52 -15.22
CA ALA A 379 -70.51 -43.34 -15.05
C ALA A 379 -69.27 -42.86 -15.84
N ALA A 380 -69.45 -42.25 -17.01
CA ALA A 380 -68.36 -41.68 -17.81
C ALA A 380 -67.69 -40.46 -17.14
N TYR A 381 -68.42 -39.72 -16.30
CA TYR A 381 -67.91 -38.57 -15.55
C TYR A 381 -67.33 -38.98 -14.19
N ILE A 382 -67.87 -40.02 -13.54
CA ILE A 382 -67.32 -40.56 -12.28
C ILE A 382 -65.84 -40.93 -12.45
N GLN A 383 -65.47 -41.61 -13.53
CA GLN A 383 -64.07 -41.98 -13.78
C GLN A 383 -63.16 -40.75 -13.96
N ARG A 384 -63.62 -39.72 -14.68
CA ARG A 384 -62.83 -38.49 -14.92
C ARG A 384 -62.68 -37.65 -13.64
N LEU A 385 -63.77 -37.47 -12.88
CA LEU A 385 -63.76 -36.72 -11.63
C LEU A 385 -62.97 -37.43 -10.54
N THR A 386 -63.00 -38.77 -10.50
CA THR A 386 -62.16 -39.57 -9.60
C THR A 386 -60.67 -39.36 -9.91
N VAL A 387 -60.29 -39.28 -11.20
CA VAL A 387 -58.91 -38.95 -11.59
C VAL A 387 -58.53 -37.52 -11.19
N MET A 388 -59.44 -36.55 -11.32
CA MET A 388 -59.19 -35.15 -10.92
C MET A 388 -59.03 -34.99 -9.40
N HIS A 389 -59.95 -35.57 -8.61
CA HIS A 389 -59.89 -35.57 -7.14
C HIS A 389 -58.59 -36.19 -6.62
N ARG A 390 -58.20 -37.31 -7.24
CA ARG A 390 -56.97 -38.04 -6.93
C ARG A 390 -55.68 -37.28 -7.27
N ASN A 391 -55.70 -36.45 -8.31
CA ASN A 391 -54.56 -35.57 -8.63
C ASN A 391 -54.50 -34.37 -7.67
N ALA A 392 -55.65 -33.80 -7.29
CA ALA A 392 -55.72 -32.72 -6.31
C ALA A 392 -55.22 -33.16 -4.92
N LEU A 393 -55.59 -34.35 -4.45
CA LEU A 393 -55.06 -34.91 -3.18
C LEU A 393 -53.55 -35.19 -3.25
N ARG A 394 -53.02 -35.57 -4.42
CA ARG A 394 -51.57 -35.77 -4.63
C ARG A 394 -50.80 -34.46 -4.56
N LEU A 395 -51.33 -33.40 -5.18
CA LEU A 395 -50.76 -32.05 -5.11
C LEU A 395 -50.75 -31.54 -3.66
N LEU A 396 -51.83 -31.74 -2.91
CA LEU A 396 -51.92 -31.35 -1.50
C LEU A 396 -50.85 -32.07 -0.64
N LYS A 397 -50.67 -33.38 -0.86
CA LYS A 397 -49.61 -34.15 -0.18
C LYS A 397 -48.22 -33.62 -0.53
N LEU A 398 -47.95 -33.35 -1.81
CA LEU A 398 -46.64 -32.90 -2.29
C LEU A 398 -46.29 -31.50 -1.76
N VAL A 399 -47.27 -30.58 -1.75
CA VAL A 399 -47.14 -29.26 -1.12
C VAL A 399 -46.82 -29.42 0.36
N ASN A 400 -47.56 -30.26 1.10
CA ASN A 400 -47.28 -30.45 2.53
C ASN A 400 -45.90 -31.07 2.79
N THR A 401 -45.45 -32.03 1.97
CA THR A 401 -44.11 -32.65 2.11
C THR A 401 -42.97 -31.67 1.83
N VAL A 402 -43.10 -30.78 0.84
CA VAL A 402 -42.10 -29.73 0.56
C VAL A 402 -42.02 -28.72 1.70
N LEU A 403 -43.14 -28.40 2.32
CA LEU A 403 -43.20 -27.45 3.43
C LEU A 403 -42.66 -28.02 4.74
N ASP A 404 -42.94 -29.29 5.04
CA ASP A 404 -42.35 -29.99 6.18
C ASP A 404 -40.81 -30.01 6.06
N PHE A 405 -40.29 -30.16 4.85
CA PHE A 405 -38.84 -30.10 4.58
C PHE A 405 -38.24 -28.69 4.74
N SER A 406 -38.90 -27.64 4.22
CA SER A 406 -38.44 -26.25 4.40
C SER A 406 -38.38 -25.84 5.88
N ARG A 407 -39.32 -26.33 6.69
CA ARG A 407 -39.32 -26.11 8.15
C ARG A 407 -38.18 -26.85 8.84
N LEU A 408 -37.83 -28.04 8.37
CA LEU A 408 -36.67 -28.82 8.83
C LEU A 408 -35.33 -28.10 8.55
N GLU A 409 -35.09 -27.60 7.33
CA GLU A 409 -33.83 -26.90 6.98
C GLU A 409 -33.64 -25.58 7.74
N SER A 410 -34.74 -24.89 8.06
CA SER A 410 -34.69 -23.65 8.86
C SER A 410 -34.55 -23.88 10.37
N GLY A 411 -34.48 -25.14 10.83
CA GLY A 411 -34.40 -25.51 12.24
C GLY A 411 -35.67 -25.21 13.05
N ARG A 412 -36.82 -24.98 12.39
CA ARG A 412 -38.08 -24.54 13.01
C ARG A 412 -39.07 -25.67 13.33
N LEU A 413 -38.76 -26.92 12.96
CA LEU A 413 -39.58 -28.08 13.31
C LEU A 413 -39.23 -28.58 14.72
N ALA A 414 -40.17 -28.53 15.66
CA ALA A 414 -39.99 -28.99 17.03
C ALA A 414 -40.85 -30.24 17.31
N ALA A 415 -40.22 -31.32 17.78
CA ALA A 415 -40.87 -32.56 18.18
C ALA A 415 -41.42 -32.47 19.61
N HIS A 416 -42.58 -33.08 19.85
CA HIS A 416 -43.21 -33.20 21.18
C HIS A 416 -43.32 -34.67 21.56
N PHE A 417 -42.53 -35.13 22.54
CA PHE A 417 -42.41 -36.54 22.87
C PHE A 417 -43.37 -36.94 23.99
N GLN A 418 -44.22 -37.93 23.73
CA GLN A 418 -45.21 -38.43 24.69
C GLN A 418 -45.18 -39.97 24.81
N PRO A 419 -45.47 -40.53 25.99
CA PRO A 419 -45.49 -41.98 26.19
C PRO A 419 -46.59 -42.61 25.33
N THR A 420 -46.20 -43.49 24.41
CA THR A 420 -47.11 -44.12 23.45
C THR A 420 -46.99 -45.64 23.49
N ASP A 421 -48.13 -46.35 23.44
CA ASP A 421 -48.16 -47.78 23.10
C ASP A 421 -47.80 -47.95 21.62
N LEU A 422 -46.48 -48.01 21.37
CA LEU A 422 -45.92 -48.03 20.02
C LEU A 422 -46.41 -49.24 19.21
N ALA A 423 -46.60 -50.39 19.86
CA ALA A 423 -47.06 -51.61 19.22
C ALA A 423 -48.55 -51.51 18.84
N GLY A 424 -49.39 -51.05 19.77
CA GLY A 424 -50.81 -50.82 19.52
C GLY A 424 -51.05 -49.75 18.44
N TYR A 425 -50.34 -48.62 18.52
CA TYR A 425 -50.48 -47.53 17.56
C TYR A 425 -50.02 -47.92 16.15
N THR A 426 -48.87 -48.60 16.03
CA THR A 426 -48.36 -49.08 14.73
C THR A 426 -49.28 -50.15 14.12
N SER A 427 -49.86 -51.02 14.93
CA SER A 427 -50.83 -52.02 14.47
C SER A 427 -52.10 -51.38 13.86
N ARG A 428 -52.59 -50.30 14.47
CA ARG A 428 -53.72 -49.52 13.94
C ARG A 428 -53.39 -48.88 12.60
N LEU A 429 -52.22 -48.22 12.49
CA LEU A 429 -51.77 -47.61 11.23
C LEU A 429 -51.60 -48.63 10.11
N ALA A 430 -50.94 -49.75 10.39
CA ALA A 430 -50.75 -50.86 9.46
C ALA A 430 -52.09 -51.42 8.94
N SER A 431 -53.08 -51.56 9.82
CA SER A 431 -54.38 -52.12 9.49
C SER A 431 -55.17 -51.29 8.47
N THR A 432 -54.87 -49.99 8.34
CA THR A 432 -55.49 -49.12 7.30
C THR A 432 -55.13 -49.54 5.87
N PHE A 433 -53.99 -50.22 5.67
CA PHE A 433 -53.57 -50.69 4.34
C PHE A 433 -54.13 -52.06 3.97
N ARG A 434 -54.78 -52.79 4.88
CA ARG A 434 -55.26 -54.16 4.64
C ARG A 434 -56.07 -54.29 3.34
N SER A 435 -57.04 -53.41 3.13
CA SER A 435 -57.86 -53.40 1.91
C SER A 435 -57.10 -53.01 0.63
N ALA A 436 -56.07 -52.16 0.73
CA ALA A 436 -55.23 -51.81 -0.41
C ALA A 436 -54.29 -52.98 -0.78
N THR A 437 -53.71 -53.63 0.22
CA THR A 437 -52.81 -54.78 0.07
C THR A 437 -53.55 -56.00 -0.49
N GLU A 438 -54.77 -56.30 0.01
CA GLU A 438 -55.61 -57.39 -0.51
C GLU A 438 -56.05 -57.16 -1.96
N ARG A 439 -56.47 -55.93 -2.31
CA ARG A 439 -56.80 -55.57 -3.71
C ARG A 439 -55.60 -55.63 -4.63
N ALA A 440 -54.40 -55.43 -4.10
CA ALA A 440 -53.14 -55.57 -4.81
C ALA A 440 -52.68 -57.02 -4.96
N GLY A 441 -53.38 -58.00 -4.36
CA GLY A 441 -53.05 -59.43 -4.41
C GLY A 441 -52.01 -59.86 -3.35
N LEU A 442 -51.77 -59.06 -2.32
CA LEU A 442 -50.73 -59.26 -1.32
C LEU A 442 -51.30 -59.66 0.05
N ARG A 443 -50.54 -60.44 0.83
CA ARG A 443 -50.88 -60.80 2.22
C ARG A 443 -50.27 -59.81 3.21
N LEU A 444 -51.08 -59.18 4.07
CA LEU A 444 -50.61 -58.29 5.14
C LEU A 444 -50.55 -59.02 6.49
N VAL A 445 -49.35 -59.17 7.05
CA VAL A 445 -49.11 -59.80 8.36
C VAL A 445 -48.69 -58.72 9.37
N VAL A 446 -49.49 -58.49 10.40
CA VAL A 446 -49.18 -57.54 11.47
C VAL A 446 -48.93 -58.32 12.76
N ASP A 447 -47.68 -58.34 13.22
CA ASP A 447 -47.22 -59.03 14.43
C ASP A 447 -46.55 -58.04 15.38
N CYS A 448 -47.37 -57.29 16.11
CA CYS A 448 -46.96 -56.24 17.03
C CYS A 448 -47.46 -56.58 18.45
N PRO A 449 -46.78 -57.48 19.20
CA PRO A 449 -47.14 -57.76 20.58
C PRO A 449 -46.94 -56.52 21.48
N PRO A 450 -47.70 -56.38 22.58
CA PRO A 450 -47.50 -55.28 23.52
C PRO A 450 -46.07 -55.21 24.05
N LEU A 451 -45.51 -53.99 24.13
CA LEU A 451 -44.20 -53.75 24.73
C LEU A 451 -44.33 -53.61 26.24
N ALA A 452 -43.27 -53.94 26.98
CA ALA A 452 -43.26 -53.91 28.45
C ALA A 452 -43.30 -52.48 29.02
N GLU A 453 -42.87 -51.49 28.26
CA GLU A 453 -42.81 -50.07 28.64
C GLU A 453 -43.25 -49.18 27.46
N PRO A 454 -43.92 -48.04 27.72
CA PRO A 454 -44.28 -47.08 26.68
C PRO A 454 -43.03 -46.38 26.11
N VAL A 455 -43.07 -46.08 24.80
CA VAL A 455 -41.97 -45.39 24.11
C VAL A 455 -42.34 -43.91 23.95
N TYR A 456 -41.40 -43.02 24.24
CA TYR A 456 -41.60 -41.58 24.09
C TYR A 456 -41.40 -41.19 22.62
N VAL A 457 -42.50 -40.95 21.91
CA VAL A 457 -42.48 -40.54 20.50
C VAL A 457 -43.43 -39.37 20.26
N ASP A 458 -43.12 -38.57 19.24
CA ASP A 458 -44.10 -37.68 18.64
C ASP A 458 -45.02 -38.53 17.74
N GLN A 459 -46.30 -38.63 18.09
CA GLN A 459 -47.23 -39.51 17.39
C GLN A 459 -47.45 -39.11 15.92
N ASP A 460 -47.42 -37.81 15.59
CA ASP A 460 -47.60 -37.32 14.22
C ASP A 460 -46.37 -37.64 13.36
N MET A 461 -45.17 -37.50 13.93
CA MET A 461 -43.94 -37.91 13.27
C MET A 461 -43.86 -39.44 13.10
N TRP A 462 -44.28 -40.20 14.11
CA TRP A 462 -44.34 -41.65 14.06
C TRP A 462 -45.34 -42.16 13.01
N GLU A 463 -46.52 -41.53 12.92
CA GLU A 463 -47.50 -41.80 11.87
C GLU A 463 -46.86 -41.63 10.48
N LYS A 464 -46.16 -40.52 10.24
CA LYS A 464 -45.44 -40.27 8.97
C LYS A 464 -44.39 -41.33 8.69
N ILE A 465 -43.64 -41.78 9.70
CA ILE A 465 -42.62 -42.83 9.55
C ILE A 465 -43.28 -44.13 9.06
N VAL A 466 -44.30 -44.61 9.77
CA VAL A 466 -44.98 -45.87 9.46
C VAL A 466 -45.68 -45.81 8.10
N LEU A 467 -46.43 -44.74 7.82
CA LEU A 467 -47.18 -44.60 6.56
C LEU A 467 -46.27 -44.55 5.33
N ASN A 468 -45.11 -43.88 5.40
CA ASN A 468 -44.16 -43.84 4.29
C ASN A 468 -43.53 -45.21 4.03
N LEU A 469 -43.14 -45.94 5.07
CA LEU A 469 -42.53 -47.26 4.94
C LEU A 469 -43.52 -48.31 4.43
N VAL A 470 -44.75 -48.34 4.95
CA VAL A 470 -45.79 -49.28 4.50
C VAL A 470 -46.27 -48.97 3.09
N SER A 471 -46.44 -47.69 2.73
CA SER A 471 -46.81 -47.30 1.36
C SER A 471 -45.72 -47.70 0.35
N ASN A 472 -44.44 -47.58 0.73
CA ASN A 472 -43.33 -48.08 -0.08
C ASN A 472 -43.38 -49.61 -0.23
N ALA A 473 -43.60 -50.36 0.86
CA ALA A 473 -43.75 -51.82 0.78
C ALA A 473 -44.85 -52.23 -0.21
N VAL A 474 -46.05 -51.63 -0.14
CA VAL A 474 -47.15 -51.92 -1.07
C VAL A 474 -46.79 -51.58 -2.53
N LYS A 475 -45.98 -50.54 -2.73
CA LYS A 475 -45.56 -50.07 -4.05
C LYS A 475 -44.56 -50.99 -4.76
N PHE A 476 -43.68 -51.62 -3.99
CA PHE A 476 -42.56 -52.41 -4.51
C PHE A 476 -42.78 -53.92 -4.41
N THR A 477 -43.86 -54.37 -3.75
CA THR A 477 -44.30 -55.77 -3.76
C THR A 477 -45.40 -56.01 -4.78
N PHE A 478 -45.17 -56.97 -5.68
CA PHE A 478 -46.14 -57.36 -6.73
C PHE A 478 -46.94 -58.59 -6.33
N ASP A 479 -46.26 -59.60 -5.80
CA ASP A 479 -46.83 -60.85 -5.31
C ASP A 479 -46.17 -61.21 -3.97
N GLY A 480 -46.88 -61.91 -3.09
CA GLY A 480 -46.37 -62.34 -1.79
C GLY A 480 -46.94 -61.56 -0.61
N GLU A 481 -46.09 -61.16 0.34
CA GLU A 481 -46.54 -60.60 1.62
C GLU A 481 -45.74 -59.40 2.12
N ILE A 482 -46.41 -58.61 2.95
CA ILE A 482 -45.82 -57.51 3.72
C ILE A 482 -46.02 -57.86 5.19
N GLN A 483 -44.92 -57.94 5.94
CA GLN A 483 -44.88 -58.24 7.34
C GLN A 483 -44.43 -57.02 8.14
N ILE A 484 -45.21 -56.64 9.14
CA ILE A 484 -44.94 -55.51 10.03
C ILE A 484 -44.78 -56.06 11.45
N ARG A 485 -43.59 -55.86 12.04
CA ARG A 485 -43.23 -56.36 13.37
C ARG A 485 -42.76 -55.24 14.28
N VAL A 486 -43.22 -55.23 15.52
CA VAL A 486 -42.68 -54.37 16.58
C VAL A 486 -42.21 -55.27 17.71
N ARG A 487 -40.94 -55.18 18.09
CA ARG A 487 -40.33 -56.02 19.13
C ARG A 487 -39.40 -55.21 20.03
N PRO A 488 -39.27 -55.58 21.32
CA PRO A 488 -38.19 -55.06 22.15
C PRO A 488 -36.84 -55.63 21.67
N ASN A 489 -35.83 -54.77 21.57
CA ASN A 489 -34.46 -55.11 21.20
C ASN A 489 -33.49 -54.46 22.21
N GLY A 490 -33.23 -55.16 23.32
CA GLY A 490 -32.42 -54.63 24.42
C GLY A 490 -33.05 -53.38 25.04
N THR A 491 -32.36 -52.25 24.98
CA THR A 491 -32.81 -50.94 25.48
C THR A 491 -33.58 -50.12 24.44
N THR A 492 -34.01 -50.73 23.34
CA THR A 492 -34.68 -50.04 22.22
C THR A 492 -35.94 -50.78 21.77
N ALA A 493 -36.93 -50.06 21.25
CA ALA A 493 -38.04 -50.60 20.49
C ALA A 493 -37.68 -50.63 19.00
N ARG A 494 -37.89 -51.77 18.34
CA ARG A 494 -37.55 -51.97 16.92
C ARG A 494 -38.80 -52.27 16.10
N LEU A 495 -39.10 -51.39 15.14
CA LEU A 495 -40.09 -51.58 14.08
C LEU A 495 -39.40 -52.16 12.86
N GLU A 496 -39.89 -53.30 12.36
CA GLU A 496 -39.44 -53.92 11.11
C GLU A 496 -40.60 -54.01 10.13
N ILE A 497 -40.41 -53.48 8.93
CA ILE A 497 -41.33 -53.62 7.81
C ILE A 497 -40.60 -54.40 6.72
N THR A 498 -40.99 -55.67 6.58
CA THR A 498 -40.45 -56.60 5.60
C THR A 498 -41.45 -56.79 4.48
N ASP A 499 -41.02 -56.64 3.24
CA ASP A 499 -41.83 -56.86 2.06
C ASP A 499 -41.16 -57.90 1.16
N THR A 500 -41.91 -58.75 0.46
CA THR A 500 -41.36 -59.75 -0.47
C THR A 500 -41.24 -59.21 -1.90
N GLY A 501 -41.05 -57.90 -2.04
CA GLY A 501 -41.00 -57.23 -3.33
C GLY A 501 -39.69 -57.40 -4.06
N VAL A 502 -39.45 -56.48 -5.00
CA VAL A 502 -38.29 -56.53 -5.92
C VAL A 502 -36.93 -56.47 -5.24
N GLY A 503 -36.89 -56.04 -3.97
CA GLY A 503 -35.65 -55.78 -3.26
C GLY A 503 -34.89 -54.58 -3.83
N ILE A 504 -33.86 -54.16 -3.11
CA ILE A 504 -33.01 -53.01 -3.41
C ILE A 504 -31.61 -53.55 -3.67
N HIS A 505 -30.99 -53.08 -4.75
CA HIS A 505 -29.64 -53.48 -5.11
C HIS A 505 -28.64 -53.05 -4.03
N PRO A 506 -27.61 -53.86 -3.68
CA PRO A 506 -26.64 -53.50 -2.63
C PRO A 506 -25.98 -52.13 -2.81
N ASN A 507 -25.77 -51.69 -4.04
CA ASN A 507 -25.19 -50.38 -4.36
C ASN A 507 -26.16 -49.21 -4.12
N GLU A 508 -27.47 -49.49 -4.09
CA GLU A 508 -28.52 -48.48 -3.95
C GLU A 508 -28.96 -48.33 -2.48
N LEU A 509 -28.73 -49.37 -1.66
CA LEU A 509 -29.05 -49.40 -0.22
C LEU A 509 -28.48 -48.20 0.56
N PRO A 510 -27.24 -47.73 0.36
CA PRO A 510 -26.71 -46.56 1.07
C PRO A 510 -27.43 -45.25 0.72
N HIS A 511 -28.00 -45.16 -0.49
CA HIS A 511 -28.54 -43.92 -1.04
C HIS A 511 -30.07 -43.80 -0.89
N VAL A 512 -30.77 -44.85 -0.45
CA VAL A 512 -32.26 -44.83 -0.36
C VAL A 512 -32.81 -43.77 0.60
N PHE A 513 -32.00 -43.27 1.53
CA PHE A 513 -32.35 -42.17 2.45
C PHE A 513 -31.84 -40.80 1.98
N GLU A 514 -31.20 -40.70 0.81
CA GLU A 514 -30.77 -39.42 0.23
C GLU A 514 -31.95 -38.64 -0.39
N ARG A 515 -31.83 -37.31 -0.41
CA ARG A 515 -32.89 -36.40 -0.86
C ARG A 515 -33.06 -36.52 -2.37
N PHE A 516 -34.31 -36.62 -2.83
CA PHE A 516 -34.68 -36.78 -4.24
C PHE A 516 -34.13 -38.05 -4.90
N HIS A 517 -33.52 -38.95 -4.11
CA HIS A 517 -32.93 -40.18 -4.60
C HIS A 517 -34.00 -41.23 -4.89
N ARG A 518 -33.85 -41.94 -6.01
CA ARG A 518 -34.76 -43.00 -6.44
C ARG A 518 -33.96 -44.12 -7.08
N VAL A 519 -34.22 -45.35 -6.66
CA VAL A 519 -33.57 -46.55 -7.20
C VAL A 519 -33.89 -46.70 -8.69
N PRO A 520 -32.92 -46.53 -9.62
CA PRO A 520 -33.13 -46.64 -11.06
C PRO A 520 -33.43 -48.09 -11.46
N GLY A 521 -34.41 -48.30 -12.34
CA GLY A 521 -34.69 -49.63 -12.91
C GLY A 521 -35.37 -50.64 -11.97
N ALA A 522 -35.68 -50.29 -10.71
CA ALA A 522 -36.49 -51.13 -9.84
C ALA A 522 -37.89 -51.31 -10.44
N ARG A 523 -38.31 -52.58 -10.66
CA ARG A 523 -39.69 -52.89 -11.03
C ARG A 523 -40.59 -52.30 -9.95
N SER A 524 -41.49 -51.40 -10.32
CA SER A 524 -42.44 -50.79 -9.39
C SER A 524 -43.81 -50.72 -10.05
N ARG A 525 -44.88 -50.78 -9.25
CA ARG A 525 -46.25 -50.64 -9.76
C ARG A 525 -46.49 -49.25 -10.42
N SER A 526 -45.56 -48.29 -10.27
CA SER A 526 -45.49 -47.03 -11.04
C SER A 526 -44.10 -46.37 -11.02
N HIS A 527 -43.79 -45.51 -12.01
CA HIS A 527 -42.58 -44.66 -12.05
C HIS A 527 -42.69 -43.38 -11.19
N GLU A 528 -43.63 -43.27 -10.25
CA GLU A 528 -43.95 -41.99 -9.61
C GLU A 528 -43.70 -41.98 -8.10
N GLY A 529 -42.61 -41.35 -7.66
CA GLY A 529 -42.32 -41.01 -6.26
C GLY A 529 -41.36 -39.81 -6.23
N THR A 530 -41.47 -38.93 -5.24
CA THR A 530 -40.68 -37.67 -5.19
C THR A 530 -39.26 -37.86 -4.68
N GLY A 531 -38.90 -39.04 -4.15
CA GLY A 531 -37.60 -39.29 -3.52
C GLY A 531 -37.40 -38.56 -2.19
N ILE A 532 -38.45 -37.95 -1.62
CA ILE A 532 -38.37 -37.19 -0.35
C ILE A 532 -38.81 -38.04 0.86
N GLY A 533 -39.65 -39.06 0.64
CA GLY A 533 -40.31 -39.82 1.72
C GLY A 533 -39.35 -40.55 2.67
N LEU A 534 -38.34 -41.25 2.15
CA LEU A 534 -37.36 -41.95 3.00
C LEU A 534 -36.34 -40.99 3.64
N ALA A 535 -35.94 -39.93 2.94
CA ALA A 535 -35.11 -38.88 3.53
C ALA A 535 -35.82 -38.20 4.73
N LEU A 536 -37.12 -37.94 4.60
CA LEU A 536 -37.94 -37.46 5.72
C LEU A 536 -38.01 -38.48 6.86
N VAL A 537 -38.17 -39.79 6.57
CA VAL A 537 -38.14 -40.84 7.60
C VAL A 537 -36.83 -40.81 8.40
N ARG A 538 -35.67 -40.67 7.74
CA ARG A 538 -34.37 -40.58 8.42
C ARG A 538 -34.29 -39.39 9.36
N GLU A 539 -34.61 -38.19 8.88
CA GLU A 539 -34.58 -36.96 9.68
C GLU A 539 -35.55 -37.02 10.87
N LEU A 540 -36.76 -37.59 10.67
CA LEU A 540 -37.73 -37.78 11.75
C LEU A 540 -37.24 -38.78 12.80
N VAL A 541 -36.59 -39.88 12.39
CA VAL A 541 -36.04 -40.89 13.31
C VAL A 541 -34.84 -40.36 14.08
N GLU A 542 -33.97 -39.59 13.44
CA GLU A 542 -32.83 -38.93 14.10
C GLU A 542 -33.29 -37.92 15.17
N MET A 543 -34.39 -37.18 14.93
CA MET A 543 -35.00 -36.31 15.95
C MET A 543 -35.51 -37.08 17.17
N HIS A 544 -35.88 -38.36 17.03
CA HIS A 544 -36.27 -39.23 18.16
C HIS A 544 -35.06 -39.89 18.84
N GLY A 545 -33.82 -39.48 18.50
CA GLY A 545 -32.60 -40.14 18.96
C GLY A 545 -32.48 -41.60 18.51
N GLY A 546 -33.21 -41.96 17.45
CA GLY A 546 -33.27 -43.30 16.89
C GLY A 546 -32.38 -43.50 15.68
N GLN A 547 -32.42 -44.70 15.12
CA GLN A 547 -31.71 -45.07 13.90
C GLN A 547 -32.64 -45.79 12.94
N VAL A 548 -32.45 -45.56 11.64
CA VAL A 548 -33.15 -46.27 10.57
C VAL A 548 -32.15 -46.99 9.68
N ASP A 549 -32.39 -48.27 9.45
CA ASP A 549 -31.58 -49.15 8.62
C ASP A 549 -32.44 -49.81 7.54
N ALA A 550 -31.81 -50.16 6.42
CA ALA A 550 -32.43 -50.94 5.36
C ALA A 550 -31.55 -52.15 5.04
N SER A 551 -32.16 -53.33 4.98
CA SER A 551 -31.53 -54.55 4.49
C SER A 551 -32.38 -55.12 3.37
N SER A 552 -31.76 -55.55 2.27
CA SER A 552 -32.52 -56.05 1.14
C SER A 552 -31.72 -57.02 0.28
N GLN A 553 -32.44 -57.96 -0.34
CA GLN A 553 -31.92 -58.84 -1.38
C GLN A 553 -32.80 -58.71 -2.61
N VAL A 554 -32.18 -58.50 -3.77
CA VAL A 554 -32.89 -58.42 -5.06
C VAL A 554 -33.75 -59.67 -5.28
N ASP A 555 -34.98 -59.47 -5.73
CA ASP A 555 -36.02 -60.48 -5.98
C ASP A 555 -36.45 -61.32 -4.76
N LYS A 556 -36.01 -60.94 -3.55
CA LYS A 556 -36.43 -61.58 -2.29
C LYS A 556 -37.12 -60.61 -1.33
N GLY A 557 -36.96 -59.31 -1.53
CA GLY A 557 -37.62 -58.28 -0.72
C GLY A 557 -36.69 -57.35 0.05
N SER A 558 -37.29 -56.37 0.73
CA SER A 558 -36.61 -55.40 1.58
C SER A 558 -37.13 -55.46 3.01
N THR A 559 -36.27 -55.13 3.97
CA THR A 559 -36.63 -54.93 5.37
C THR A 559 -36.09 -53.59 5.83
N PHE A 560 -36.99 -52.69 6.17
CA PHE A 560 -36.67 -51.41 6.79
C PHE A 560 -36.86 -51.55 8.31
N ALA A 561 -35.82 -51.22 9.06
CA ALA A 561 -35.79 -51.32 10.52
C ALA A 561 -35.63 -49.94 11.13
N VAL A 562 -36.58 -49.51 11.96
CA VAL A 562 -36.52 -48.27 12.75
C VAL A 562 -36.33 -48.63 14.22
N THR A 563 -35.34 -48.04 14.87
CA THR A 563 -34.97 -48.32 16.26
C THR A 563 -35.07 -47.04 17.10
N ILE A 564 -35.87 -47.06 18.17
CA ILE A 564 -36.07 -45.93 19.09
C ILE A 564 -35.67 -46.35 20.51
N PRO A 565 -34.84 -45.59 21.25
CA PRO A 565 -34.48 -45.94 22.62
C PRO A 565 -35.68 -45.85 23.59
N PHE A 566 -35.70 -46.72 24.60
CA PHE A 566 -36.65 -46.60 25.71
C PHE A 566 -36.23 -45.46 26.67
N GLY A 567 -37.21 -44.91 27.40
CA GLY A 567 -37.00 -43.80 28.34
C GLY A 567 -36.84 -42.44 27.65
N THR A 568 -36.37 -41.44 28.40
CA THR A 568 -36.32 -40.02 27.96
C THR A 568 -34.89 -39.44 27.95
N ALA A 569 -33.88 -40.19 28.39
CA ALA A 569 -32.51 -39.70 28.56
C ALA A 569 -31.81 -39.26 27.25
N HIS A 570 -32.33 -39.71 26.10
CA HIS A 570 -31.85 -39.36 24.76
C HIS A 570 -32.60 -38.17 24.16
N LEU A 571 -33.62 -37.62 24.85
CA LEU A 571 -34.50 -36.57 24.38
C LEU A 571 -34.25 -35.26 25.14
N PRO A 572 -34.51 -34.08 24.51
CA PRO A 572 -34.44 -32.79 25.19
C PRO A 572 -35.48 -32.71 26.33
N ALA A 573 -35.03 -32.41 27.55
CA ALA A 573 -35.88 -32.41 28.75
C ALA A 573 -37.03 -31.38 28.71
N ASP A 574 -36.90 -30.34 27.89
CA ASP A 574 -37.90 -29.29 27.65
C ASP A 574 -39.04 -29.72 26.71
N ARG A 575 -38.95 -30.90 26.08
CA ARG A 575 -39.87 -31.36 25.02
C ARG A 575 -40.58 -32.68 25.33
N VAL A 576 -40.47 -33.18 26.55
CA VAL A 576 -41.11 -34.41 27.02
C VAL A 576 -42.39 -34.05 27.78
N ALA A 577 -43.53 -34.59 27.36
CA ALA A 577 -44.83 -34.37 28.00
C ALA A 577 -45.18 -35.46 29.03
N ASP A 578 -45.87 -35.08 30.11
CA ASP A 578 -46.42 -35.99 31.11
C ASP A 578 -47.65 -36.76 30.57
N ALA A 579 -47.92 -37.95 31.13
CA ALA A 579 -48.74 -39.03 30.58
C ALA A 579 -50.28 -38.79 30.47
N ASP A 580 -50.76 -37.55 30.42
CA ASP A 580 -52.19 -37.21 30.57
C ASP A 580 -52.91 -36.76 29.28
N ASP A 581 -52.36 -36.98 28.09
CA ASP A 581 -53.02 -36.58 26.83
C ASP A 581 -53.64 -37.75 26.02
N ILE A 582 -54.89 -37.53 25.63
CA ILE A 582 -55.88 -38.46 25.06
C ILE A 582 -55.43 -39.03 23.69
N GLU A 583 -55.70 -40.33 23.45
CA GLU A 583 -55.51 -41.02 22.16
C GLU A 583 -56.09 -40.22 20.98
N ARG A 584 -55.24 -39.84 20.01
CA ARG A 584 -55.66 -39.16 18.77
C ARG A 584 -55.89 -40.15 17.63
N GLU A 585 -56.97 -39.98 16.86
CA GLU A 585 -57.20 -40.74 15.63
C GLU A 585 -56.16 -40.40 14.53
N PRO A 586 -55.70 -41.37 13.72
CA PRO A 586 -54.76 -41.13 12.62
C PRO A 586 -55.34 -40.19 11.56
N ARG A 587 -54.69 -39.04 11.30
CA ARG A 587 -55.23 -38.00 10.41
C ARG A 587 -54.74 -38.10 8.97
N GLN A 588 -53.58 -38.74 8.72
CA GLN A 588 -52.92 -38.73 7.41
C GLN A 588 -53.09 -40.05 6.63
N ALA A 589 -53.53 -41.13 7.30
CA ALA A 589 -53.71 -42.45 6.69
C ALA A 589 -54.55 -42.48 5.38
N PRO A 590 -55.67 -41.75 5.24
CA PRO A 590 -56.49 -41.82 4.02
C PRO A 590 -55.76 -41.38 2.74
N LEU A 591 -54.86 -40.39 2.84
CA LEU A 591 -54.10 -39.84 1.71
C LEU A 591 -53.08 -40.84 1.15
N PHE A 592 -52.47 -41.65 2.01
CA PHE A 592 -51.49 -42.67 1.62
C PHE A 592 -52.17 -43.93 1.06
N VAL A 593 -53.33 -44.33 1.62
CA VAL A 593 -54.10 -45.48 1.13
C VAL A 593 -54.72 -45.20 -0.25
N ALA A 594 -55.22 -43.99 -0.49
CA ALA A 594 -55.75 -43.57 -1.79
C ALA A 594 -54.67 -43.55 -2.89
N GLU A 595 -53.40 -43.32 -2.52
CA GLU A 595 -52.28 -43.39 -3.44
C GLU A 595 -51.96 -44.82 -3.87
N SER A 596 -51.84 -45.74 -2.90
CA SER A 596 -51.54 -47.15 -3.18
C SER A 596 -52.63 -47.86 -4.02
N ALA A 597 -53.87 -47.37 -3.98
CA ALA A 597 -54.99 -47.91 -4.78
C ALA A 597 -54.96 -47.52 -6.27
N ARG A 598 -54.01 -46.68 -6.73
CA ARG A 598 -53.95 -46.13 -8.11
C ARG A 598 -53.54 -47.11 -9.22
N TRP A 599 -52.93 -48.24 -8.89
CA TRP A 599 -52.01 -48.90 -9.83
C TRP A 599 -52.55 -50.17 -10.51
N THR A 600 -53.83 -50.16 -10.89
CA THR A 600 -54.53 -51.32 -11.45
C THR A 600 -55.27 -51.11 -12.80
N SER A 601 -55.11 -50.00 -13.59
CA SER A 601 -55.78 -49.88 -14.93
C SER A 601 -55.18 -48.94 -16.03
N ASP A 602 -55.13 -49.43 -17.31
CA ASP A 602 -55.36 -48.81 -18.68
C ASP A 602 -54.25 -48.48 -19.77
N VAL A 603 -54.65 -48.50 -21.09
CA VAL A 603 -53.92 -48.53 -22.42
C VAL A 603 -54.15 -47.27 -23.35
N ALA A 604 -53.31 -46.97 -24.39
CA ALA A 604 -53.03 -45.68 -25.11
C ALA A 604 -53.31 -45.52 -26.67
N THR A 605 -53.15 -44.31 -27.31
CA THR A 605 -52.76 -43.99 -28.76
C THR A 605 -52.59 -42.47 -29.19
N ALA A 606 -51.92 -42.13 -30.35
CA ALA A 606 -51.25 -40.84 -30.80
C ALA A 606 -51.51 -40.26 -32.29
N PRO A 607 -50.89 -39.11 -32.81
CA PRO A 607 -51.18 -38.31 -34.09
C PRO A 607 -49.99 -37.88 -35.10
N ALA A 608 -50.16 -36.91 -36.09
CA ALA A 608 -49.18 -36.41 -37.17
C ALA A 608 -49.34 -34.89 -37.74
N PRO A 609 -48.61 -34.29 -38.80
CA PRO A 609 -47.66 -33.08 -38.83
C PRO A 609 -47.81 -31.83 -39.86
N GLY A 610 -46.80 -30.87 -40.01
CA GLY A 610 -46.78 -29.45 -40.65
C GLY A 610 -45.81 -29.03 -41.86
N PRO A 611 -45.24 -27.76 -42.09
CA PRO A 611 -44.21 -27.41 -43.17
C PRO A 611 -43.06 -26.27 -43.04
N ALA A 612 -42.22 -26.10 -44.13
CA ALA A 612 -40.82 -25.59 -44.57
C ALA A 612 -40.14 -24.11 -44.48
N SER A 613 -38.90 -23.91 -45.06
CA SER A 613 -37.69 -23.02 -44.74
C SER A 613 -36.95 -22.14 -45.86
N ALA A 614 -35.77 -21.47 -45.57
CA ALA A 614 -34.85 -20.65 -46.44
C ALA A 614 -33.31 -20.59 -46.03
N GLY A 615 -32.35 -20.82 -46.97
CA GLY A 615 -30.87 -20.53 -47.06
C GLY A 615 -29.86 -20.68 -45.87
N PRO A 616 -28.64 -21.32 -46.01
CA PRO A 616 -27.84 -21.72 -44.84
C PRO A 616 -26.81 -20.74 -44.21
N GLN A 617 -26.86 -20.53 -42.89
CA GLN A 617 -26.02 -19.65 -42.04
C GLN A 617 -25.38 -20.39 -40.84
N GLY A 618 -24.17 -20.95 -40.99
CA GLY A 618 -23.37 -21.55 -39.89
C GLY A 618 -23.18 -23.08 -40.00
N ARG A 619 -22.29 -23.66 -39.17
CA ARG A 619 -21.88 -25.07 -39.25
C ARG A 619 -22.31 -25.87 -38.02
N ILE A 620 -23.12 -26.90 -38.23
CA ILE A 620 -23.72 -27.72 -37.17
C ILE A 620 -23.23 -29.16 -37.25
N LEU A 621 -22.81 -29.71 -36.11
CA LEU A 621 -22.51 -31.13 -35.96
C LEU A 621 -23.73 -31.89 -35.44
N VAL A 622 -24.26 -32.84 -36.20
CA VAL A 622 -25.40 -33.70 -35.82
C VAL A 622 -24.91 -35.10 -35.49
N VAL A 623 -25.22 -35.59 -34.29
CA VAL A 623 -24.78 -36.90 -33.78
C VAL A 623 -26.01 -37.71 -33.38
N ASP A 624 -26.25 -38.82 -34.05
CA ASP A 624 -27.36 -39.75 -33.75
C ASP A 624 -26.99 -41.12 -34.33
N ASP A 625 -27.27 -42.21 -33.61
CA ASP A 625 -26.92 -43.56 -34.05
C ASP A 625 -27.94 -44.12 -35.06
N ASN A 626 -29.17 -43.61 -35.05
CA ASN A 626 -30.25 -44.02 -35.94
C ASN A 626 -30.12 -43.34 -37.32
N PRO A 627 -29.92 -44.11 -38.41
CA PRO A 627 -29.74 -43.54 -39.74
C PRO A 627 -30.95 -42.77 -40.25
N ASP A 628 -32.18 -43.21 -39.94
CA ASP A 628 -33.41 -42.59 -40.44
C ASP A 628 -33.68 -41.25 -39.74
N LEU A 629 -33.41 -41.17 -38.43
CA LEU A 629 -33.57 -39.95 -37.65
C LEU A 629 -32.50 -38.91 -38.02
N ARG A 630 -31.25 -39.36 -38.21
CA ARG A 630 -30.15 -38.51 -38.68
C ARG A 630 -30.46 -37.92 -40.06
N GLU A 631 -30.97 -38.72 -41.00
CA GLU A 631 -31.37 -38.22 -42.32
C GLU A 631 -32.55 -37.24 -42.23
N HIS A 632 -33.50 -37.49 -41.32
CA HIS A 632 -34.62 -36.57 -41.07
C HIS A 632 -34.15 -35.20 -40.55
N VAL A 633 -33.26 -35.18 -39.57
CA VAL A 633 -32.70 -33.94 -39.00
C VAL A 633 -31.85 -33.18 -40.03
N VAL A 634 -31.06 -33.89 -40.84
CA VAL A 634 -30.31 -33.28 -41.96
C VAL A 634 -31.27 -32.59 -42.94
N ARG A 635 -32.38 -33.22 -43.32
CA ARG A 635 -33.38 -32.57 -44.23
C ARG A 635 -34.02 -31.33 -43.62
N LEU A 636 -34.19 -31.25 -42.30
CA LEU A 636 -34.75 -30.09 -41.61
C LEU A 636 -33.77 -28.91 -41.53
N LEU A 637 -32.48 -29.21 -41.31
CA LEU A 637 -31.45 -28.19 -41.04
C LEU A 637 -30.64 -27.76 -42.27
N ALA A 638 -30.42 -28.65 -43.25
CA ALA A 638 -29.64 -28.37 -44.46
C ALA A 638 -30.11 -27.15 -45.29
N PRO A 639 -31.40 -26.78 -45.30
CA PRO A 639 -31.82 -25.52 -45.94
C PRO A 639 -31.24 -24.28 -45.27
N ASN A 640 -30.88 -24.36 -43.99
CA ASN A 640 -30.55 -23.22 -43.11
C ASN A 640 -29.15 -23.31 -42.45
N TRP A 641 -28.41 -24.42 -42.54
CA TRP A 641 -27.03 -24.57 -42.03
C TRP A 641 -26.21 -25.59 -42.83
N GLU A 642 -24.87 -25.50 -42.77
CA GLU A 642 -23.97 -26.59 -43.21
C GLU A 642 -23.98 -27.70 -42.15
N VAL A 643 -24.51 -28.87 -42.48
CA VAL A 643 -24.69 -29.98 -41.54
C VAL A 643 -23.61 -31.04 -41.75
N VAL A 644 -22.83 -31.31 -40.70
CA VAL A 644 -21.85 -32.42 -40.63
C VAL A 644 -22.40 -33.48 -39.70
N THR A 645 -22.32 -34.76 -40.07
CA THR A 645 -22.91 -35.86 -39.29
C THR A 645 -21.86 -36.79 -38.69
N ALA A 646 -22.13 -37.32 -37.51
CA ALA A 646 -21.38 -38.41 -36.87
C ALA A 646 -22.32 -39.53 -36.40
N THR A 647 -21.84 -40.77 -36.36
CA THR A 647 -22.66 -41.93 -35.98
C THR A 647 -22.63 -42.24 -34.48
N ASP A 648 -21.72 -41.64 -33.72
CA ASP A 648 -21.60 -41.80 -32.28
C ASP A 648 -20.72 -40.70 -31.64
N GLY A 649 -20.68 -40.64 -30.31
CA GLY A 649 -19.98 -39.58 -29.58
C GLY A 649 -18.45 -39.59 -29.72
N VAL A 650 -17.81 -40.74 -30.03
CA VAL A 650 -16.34 -40.79 -30.17
C VAL A 650 -15.91 -40.09 -31.46
N GLU A 651 -16.65 -40.35 -32.55
CA GLU A 651 -16.43 -39.65 -33.81
C GLU A 651 -16.74 -38.15 -33.68
N ALA A 652 -17.81 -37.81 -32.97
CA ALA A 652 -18.19 -36.42 -32.72
C ALA A 652 -17.13 -35.63 -31.94
N LEU A 653 -16.55 -36.22 -30.89
CA LEU A 653 -15.50 -35.58 -30.09
C LEU A 653 -14.24 -35.31 -30.93
N ARG A 654 -13.84 -36.26 -31.79
CA ARG A 654 -12.71 -36.08 -32.71
C ARG A 654 -12.97 -34.92 -33.68
N LEU A 655 -14.14 -34.91 -34.32
CA LEU A 655 -14.52 -33.86 -35.27
C LEU A 655 -14.58 -32.47 -34.61
N ALA A 656 -15.16 -32.36 -33.42
CA ALA A 656 -15.26 -31.12 -32.66
C ALA A 656 -13.90 -30.59 -32.16
N THR A 657 -12.89 -31.46 -32.09
CA THR A 657 -11.52 -31.09 -31.72
C THR A 657 -10.69 -30.66 -32.94
N ASP A 658 -10.94 -31.27 -34.10
CA ASP A 658 -10.22 -31.03 -35.36
C ASP A 658 -10.75 -29.78 -36.11
N ALA A 659 -12.02 -29.42 -35.90
CA ALA A 659 -12.67 -28.28 -36.57
C ALA A 659 -13.66 -27.55 -35.65
N ALA A 660 -13.85 -26.24 -35.90
CA ALA A 660 -14.81 -25.43 -35.17
C ALA A 660 -16.25 -25.62 -35.69
N PHE A 661 -17.20 -25.67 -34.75
CA PHE A 661 -18.64 -25.73 -35.01
C PHE A 661 -19.38 -24.64 -34.23
N ASP A 662 -20.47 -24.13 -34.81
CA ASP A 662 -21.32 -23.12 -34.17
C ASP A 662 -22.34 -23.76 -33.22
N LEU A 663 -22.65 -25.04 -33.40
CA LEU A 663 -23.55 -25.81 -32.53
C LEU A 663 -23.32 -27.32 -32.67
N VAL A 664 -23.42 -28.06 -31.57
CA VAL A 664 -23.45 -29.53 -31.55
C VAL A 664 -24.86 -30.00 -31.16
N LEU A 665 -25.51 -30.74 -32.05
CA LEU A 665 -26.81 -31.37 -31.83
C LEU A 665 -26.60 -32.87 -31.67
N THR A 666 -26.84 -33.43 -30.48
CA THR A 666 -26.51 -34.84 -30.20
C THR A 666 -27.66 -35.58 -29.55
N ASP A 667 -27.87 -36.83 -29.94
CA ASP A 667 -28.74 -37.75 -29.21
C ASP A 667 -28.14 -38.08 -27.85
N VAL A 668 -29.00 -38.36 -26.88
CA VAL A 668 -28.57 -38.80 -25.53
C VAL A 668 -28.09 -40.25 -25.57
N MET A 669 -28.78 -41.12 -26.30
CA MET A 669 -28.52 -42.57 -26.29
C MET A 669 -27.80 -43.00 -27.57
N MET A 670 -26.49 -43.20 -27.49
CA MET A 670 -25.66 -43.63 -28.63
C MET A 670 -24.58 -44.63 -28.16
N PRO A 671 -24.12 -45.54 -29.03
CA PRO A 671 -23.07 -46.50 -28.68
C PRO A 671 -21.70 -45.84 -28.47
N ARG A 672 -20.84 -46.50 -27.70
CA ARG A 672 -19.49 -46.05 -27.30
C ARG A 672 -19.51 -44.85 -26.33
N LEU A 673 -19.65 -43.63 -26.84
CA LEU A 673 -19.72 -42.41 -26.03
C LEU A 673 -21.13 -41.84 -26.18
N ASP A 674 -21.86 -41.79 -25.08
CA ASP A 674 -23.23 -41.28 -25.02
C ASP A 674 -23.27 -39.73 -25.05
N GLY A 675 -24.46 -39.16 -25.23
CA GLY A 675 -24.63 -37.71 -25.38
C GLY A 675 -24.17 -36.93 -24.14
N PHE A 676 -24.35 -37.48 -22.94
CA PHE A 676 -23.87 -36.85 -21.70
C PHE A 676 -22.34 -36.91 -21.57
N GLY A 677 -21.73 -38.04 -21.91
CA GLY A 677 -20.27 -38.19 -21.95
C GLY A 677 -19.62 -37.26 -22.98
N LEU A 678 -20.27 -37.05 -24.12
CA LEU A 678 -19.84 -36.07 -25.12
C LEU A 678 -19.89 -34.63 -24.58
N VAL A 679 -20.98 -34.24 -23.90
CA VAL A 679 -21.10 -32.90 -23.28
C VAL A 679 -20.00 -32.69 -22.25
N ALA A 680 -19.78 -33.65 -21.34
CA ALA A 680 -18.74 -33.56 -20.32
C ALA A 680 -17.34 -33.42 -20.94
N ALA A 681 -17.04 -34.19 -21.99
CA ALA A 681 -15.76 -34.12 -22.70
C ALA A 681 -15.56 -32.76 -23.39
N LEU A 682 -16.59 -32.24 -24.07
CA LEU A 682 -16.53 -30.94 -24.74
C LEU A 682 -16.41 -29.77 -23.75
N ARG A 683 -17.02 -29.89 -22.56
CA ARG A 683 -16.90 -28.89 -21.48
C ARG A 683 -15.56 -28.93 -20.75
N ALA A 684 -14.87 -30.08 -20.75
CA ALA A 684 -13.55 -30.23 -20.16
C ALA A 684 -12.42 -29.62 -21.03
N ASP A 685 -12.56 -29.57 -22.36
CA ASP A 685 -11.53 -29.01 -23.26
C ASP A 685 -11.68 -27.47 -23.41
N PRO A 686 -10.63 -26.66 -23.11
CA PRO A 686 -10.67 -25.21 -23.25
C PRO A 686 -11.04 -24.67 -24.64
N ARG A 687 -10.83 -25.46 -25.70
CA ARG A 687 -11.15 -25.09 -27.09
C ARG A 687 -12.63 -25.25 -27.43
N THR A 688 -13.31 -26.21 -26.79
CA THR A 688 -14.71 -26.56 -27.09
C THR A 688 -15.69 -26.19 -25.97
N ARG A 689 -15.21 -25.81 -24.77
CA ARG A 689 -16.06 -25.58 -23.59
C ARG A 689 -17.13 -24.50 -23.73
N TYR A 690 -17.07 -23.66 -24.76
CA TYR A 690 -18.03 -22.58 -25.02
C TYR A 690 -18.90 -22.82 -26.27
N VAL A 691 -18.72 -23.94 -26.98
CA VAL A 691 -19.57 -24.30 -28.13
C VAL A 691 -20.99 -24.63 -27.63
N PRO A 692 -22.05 -24.07 -28.22
CA PRO A 692 -23.42 -24.42 -27.89
C PRO A 692 -23.72 -25.90 -28.10
N ILE A 693 -24.32 -26.58 -27.11
CA ILE A 693 -24.70 -28.00 -27.22
C ILE A 693 -26.21 -28.17 -26.97
N VAL A 694 -26.90 -28.79 -27.93
CA VAL A 694 -28.33 -29.11 -27.83
C VAL A 694 -28.50 -30.63 -27.81
N LEU A 695 -29.16 -31.14 -26.77
CA LEU A 695 -29.41 -32.57 -26.60
C LEU A 695 -30.79 -32.95 -27.15
N LEU A 696 -30.85 -34.00 -27.99
CA LEU A 696 -32.08 -34.65 -28.41
C LEU A 696 -32.34 -35.87 -27.53
N SER A 697 -33.52 -36.04 -26.94
CA SER A 697 -33.82 -37.22 -26.10
C SER A 697 -35.26 -37.70 -26.23
N ALA A 698 -35.50 -39.01 -26.10
CA ALA A 698 -36.82 -39.63 -26.21
C ALA A 698 -37.72 -39.56 -24.95
N ARG A 699 -37.35 -38.79 -23.92
CA ARG A 699 -38.06 -38.75 -22.62
C ARG A 699 -38.54 -37.33 -22.27
N ALA A 700 -39.85 -37.15 -22.09
CA ALA A 700 -40.41 -35.89 -21.60
C ALA A 700 -40.34 -35.83 -20.05
N GLY A 701 -39.45 -35.01 -19.50
CA GLY A 701 -39.34 -34.80 -18.05
C GLY A 701 -38.24 -33.79 -17.66
N SER A 702 -38.53 -32.97 -16.64
CA SER A 702 -37.64 -31.91 -16.15
C SER A 702 -36.32 -32.42 -15.56
N ALA A 703 -36.16 -33.72 -15.28
CA ALA A 703 -34.94 -34.28 -14.69
C ALA A 703 -33.83 -34.58 -15.71
N GLU A 704 -34.16 -34.96 -16.95
CA GLU A 704 -33.15 -35.11 -18.02
C GLU A 704 -32.83 -33.77 -18.69
N GLU A 705 -33.79 -32.86 -18.72
CA GLU A 705 -33.58 -31.45 -19.09
C GLU A 705 -32.66 -30.77 -18.06
N VAL A 706 -32.89 -30.99 -16.75
CA VAL A 706 -31.98 -30.54 -15.68
C VAL A 706 -30.65 -31.28 -15.71
N ALA A 707 -30.58 -32.59 -16.00
CA ALA A 707 -29.31 -33.31 -16.12
C ALA A 707 -28.50 -32.89 -17.35
N GLY A 708 -29.15 -32.66 -18.50
CA GLY A 708 -28.51 -32.09 -19.69
C GLY A 708 -27.95 -30.70 -19.43
N LEU A 709 -28.75 -29.81 -18.82
CA LEU A 709 -28.32 -28.47 -18.44
C LEU A 709 -27.25 -28.49 -17.34
N ALA A 710 -27.31 -29.43 -16.38
CA ALA A 710 -26.34 -29.56 -15.28
C ALA A 710 -24.99 -30.16 -15.72
N VAL A 711 -24.99 -31.07 -16.71
CA VAL A 711 -23.76 -31.59 -17.37
C VAL A 711 -23.16 -30.54 -18.31
N GLY A 712 -23.93 -29.50 -18.63
CA GLY A 712 -23.48 -28.29 -19.30
C GLY A 712 -23.99 -28.12 -20.72
N ALA A 713 -25.02 -28.83 -21.16
CA ALA A 713 -25.70 -28.50 -22.42
C ALA A 713 -26.39 -27.12 -22.31
N ASP A 714 -26.56 -26.43 -23.44
CA ASP A 714 -27.17 -25.10 -23.48
C ASP A 714 -28.69 -25.16 -23.67
N ASP A 715 -29.17 -26.24 -24.29
CA ASP A 715 -30.59 -26.47 -24.53
C ASP A 715 -30.87 -27.96 -24.71
N TYR A 716 -32.14 -28.35 -24.65
CA TYR A 716 -32.59 -29.72 -24.76
C TYR A 716 -33.94 -29.80 -25.48
N LEU A 717 -34.13 -30.83 -26.30
CA LEU A 717 -35.32 -31.03 -27.10
C LEU A 717 -35.82 -32.48 -27.00
N THR A 718 -37.07 -32.64 -26.58
CA THR A 718 -37.70 -33.96 -26.38
C THR A 718 -38.28 -34.51 -27.70
N LYS A 719 -37.92 -35.75 -28.06
CA LYS A 719 -38.51 -36.54 -29.16
C LYS A 719 -39.85 -37.12 -28.65
N PRO A 720 -40.96 -37.00 -29.39
CA PRO A 720 -41.09 -36.39 -30.72
C PRO A 720 -41.19 -34.86 -30.64
N PHE A 721 -40.35 -34.16 -31.43
CA PHE A 721 -40.34 -32.71 -31.56
C PHE A 721 -40.95 -32.25 -32.89
N SER A 722 -41.43 -31.00 -32.95
CA SER A 722 -41.84 -30.39 -34.22
C SER A 722 -40.62 -29.83 -34.99
N GLY A 723 -40.64 -29.90 -36.32
CA GLY A 723 -39.55 -29.33 -37.14
C GLY A 723 -39.37 -27.82 -36.96
N GLN A 724 -40.44 -27.09 -36.63
CA GLN A 724 -40.39 -25.65 -36.33
C GLN A 724 -39.74 -25.36 -34.97
N GLU A 725 -39.98 -26.21 -33.96
CA GLU A 725 -39.33 -26.10 -32.64
C GLU A 725 -37.82 -26.37 -32.73
N LEU A 726 -37.39 -27.38 -33.49
CA LEU A 726 -35.96 -27.67 -33.70
C LEU A 726 -35.23 -26.51 -34.37
N ILE A 727 -35.79 -25.94 -35.46
CA ILE A 727 -35.18 -24.82 -36.19
C ILE A 727 -35.08 -23.56 -35.30
N ALA A 728 -36.11 -23.29 -34.48
CA ALA A 728 -36.11 -22.15 -33.57
C ALA A 728 -35.05 -22.28 -32.47
N ARG A 729 -34.94 -23.46 -31.84
CA ARG A 729 -33.92 -23.73 -30.79
C ARG A 729 -32.50 -23.69 -31.34
N VAL A 730 -32.26 -24.27 -32.53
CA VAL A 730 -30.95 -24.20 -33.18
C VAL A 730 -30.54 -22.76 -33.48
N ARG A 731 -31.45 -21.95 -34.06
CA ARG A 731 -31.17 -20.54 -34.38
C ARG A 731 -30.81 -19.72 -33.13
N ALA A 732 -31.62 -19.82 -32.07
CA ALA A 732 -31.39 -19.07 -30.82
C ALA A 732 -30.04 -19.42 -30.17
N ASN A 733 -29.66 -20.70 -30.18
CA ASN A 733 -28.40 -21.15 -29.57
C ASN A 733 -27.15 -20.78 -30.39
N VAL A 734 -27.25 -20.78 -31.73
CA VAL A 734 -26.16 -20.28 -32.62
C VAL A 734 -25.91 -18.79 -32.37
N GLU A 735 -26.96 -17.97 -32.31
CA GLU A 735 -26.85 -16.52 -32.05
C GLU A 735 -26.27 -16.22 -30.65
N LEU A 736 -26.76 -16.93 -29.61
CA LEU A 736 -26.26 -16.79 -28.24
C LEU A 736 -24.81 -17.26 -28.06
N GLY A 737 -24.41 -18.34 -28.74
CA GLY A 737 -23.04 -18.87 -28.71
C GLY A 737 -22.02 -17.89 -29.29
N GLN A 738 -22.36 -17.26 -30.41
CA GLN A 738 -21.50 -16.26 -31.07
C GLN A 738 -21.30 -15.01 -30.19
N LEU A 739 -22.35 -14.54 -29.51
CA LEU A 739 -22.29 -13.40 -28.59
C LEU A 739 -21.47 -13.71 -27.32
N ARG A 740 -21.69 -14.87 -26.70
CA ARG A 740 -20.92 -15.31 -25.52
C ARG A 740 -19.42 -15.43 -25.82
N GLY A 741 -19.06 -16.00 -26.97
CA GLY A 741 -17.67 -16.11 -27.40
C GLY A 741 -16.96 -14.77 -27.52
N GLN A 742 -17.66 -13.73 -27.98
CA GLN A 742 -17.11 -12.37 -28.08
C GLN A 742 -16.90 -11.71 -26.70
N ILE A 743 -17.87 -11.87 -25.78
CA ILE A 743 -17.80 -11.28 -24.43
C ILE A 743 -16.66 -11.91 -23.60
N ILE A 744 -16.51 -13.24 -23.64
CA ILE A 744 -15.49 -13.95 -22.85
C ILE A 744 -14.08 -13.58 -23.29
N ARG A 745 -13.84 -13.39 -24.60
CA ARG A 745 -12.55 -12.92 -25.11
C ARG A 745 -12.22 -11.51 -24.61
N ARG A 746 -13.21 -10.60 -24.58
CA ARG A 746 -13.03 -9.23 -24.07
C ARG A 746 -12.73 -9.18 -22.57
N LEU A 747 -13.47 -9.95 -21.76
CA LEU A 747 -13.29 -9.96 -20.29
C LEU A 747 -11.91 -10.49 -19.88
N ARG A 748 -11.40 -11.54 -20.55
CA ARG A 748 -10.05 -12.06 -20.27
C ARG A 748 -8.97 -11.02 -20.59
N ALA A 749 -9.06 -10.37 -21.74
CA ALA A 749 -8.07 -9.36 -22.14
C ALA A 749 -8.03 -8.15 -21.19
N LEU A 750 -9.19 -7.71 -20.68
CA LEU A 750 -9.28 -6.66 -19.65
C LEU A 750 -8.71 -7.12 -18.29
N ALA A 751 -8.99 -8.36 -17.87
CA ALA A 751 -8.46 -8.91 -16.63
C ALA A 751 -6.93 -9.03 -16.66
N ASP A 752 -6.36 -9.50 -17.76
CA ASP A 752 -4.91 -9.62 -17.93
C ASP A 752 -4.24 -8.24 -17.91
N ALA A 753 -4.85 -7.24 -18.57
CA ALA A 753 -4.38 -5.86 -18.53
C ALA A 753 -4.47 -5.26 -17.12
N ALA A 754 -5.56 -5.51 -16.38
CA ALA A 754 -5.73 -5.04 -15.01
C ALA A 754 -4.67 -5.62 -14.05
N VAL A 755 -4.37 -6.91 -14.16
CA VAL A 755 -3.31 -7.57 -13.37
C VAL A 755 -1.93 -6.99 -13.71
N ALA A 756 -1.63 -6.80 -14.99
CA ALA A 756 -0.35 -6.26 -15.41
C ALA A 756 -0.16 -4.80 -14.98
N VAL A 757 -1.20 -3.96 -15.07
CA VAL A 757 -1.15 -2.55 -14.65
C VAL A 757 -1.04 -2.44 -13.13
N ASN A 758 -1.77 -3.26 -12.37
CA ASN A 758 -1.70 -3.26 -10.90
C ASN A 758 -0.35 -3.74 -10.34
N THR A 759 0.42 -4.51 -11.12
CA THR A 759 1.74 -4.99 -10.71
C THR A 759 2.90 -4.06 -11.10
N ALA A 760 2.63 -3.03 -11.92
CA ALA A 760 3.61 -2.00 -12.28
C ALA A 760 3.99 -1.15 -11.05
N ARG A 761 5.29 -0.82 -10.92
CA ARG A 761 5.84 -0.16 -9.72
C ARG A 761 6.06 1.34 -9.88
N SER A 762 6.41 1.78 -11.08
CA SER A 762 6.69 3.19 -11.38
C SER A 762 5.69 3.78 -12.37
N THR A 763 5.63 5.12 -12.45
CA THR A 763 4.86 5.82 -13.48
C THR A 763 5.24 5.36 -14.89
N ALA A 764 6.53 5.10 -15.14
CA ALA A 764 7.03 4.62 -16.44
C ALA A 764 6.53 3.20 -16.78
N ASP A 765 6.57 2.28 -15.81
CA ASP A 765 6.09 0.89 -15.99
C ASP A 765 4.58 0.86 -16.30
N VAL A 766 3.80 1.69 -15.60
CA VAL A 766 2.35 1.80 -15.81
C VAL A 766 2.06 2.22 -17.24
N LEU A 767 2.76 3.23 -17.77
CA LEU A 767 2.59 3.71 -19.14
C LEU A 767 2.99 2.66 -20.19
N GLN A 768 4.12 1.97 -19.97
CA GLN A 768 4.60 0.91 -20.86
C GLN A 768 3.64 -0.28 -20.93
N VAL A 769 3.19 -0.75 -19.77
CA VAL A 769 2.23 -1.87 -19.69
C VAL A 769 0.91 -1.47 -20.33
N ALA A 770 0.40 -0.27 -20.03
CA ALA A 770 -0.82 0.27 -20.62
C ALA A 770 -0.74 0.29 -22.15
N ALA A 771 0.35 0.82 -22.73
CA ALA A 771 0.51 0.93 -24.18
C ALA A 771 0.48 -0.43 -24.88
N ARG A 772 1.18 -1.42 -24.33
CA ARG A 772 1.26 -2.78 -24.89
C ARG A 772 -0.07 -3.51 -24.83
N HIS A 773 -0.79 -3.43 -23.70
CA HIS A 773 -2.08 -4.10 -23.57
C HIS A 773 -3.17 -3.41 -24.40
N ALA A 774 -3.15 -2.07 -24.48
CA ALA A 774 -4.05 -1.32 -25.36
C ALA A 774 -3.83 -1.64 -26.85
N LEU A 775 -2.57 -1.84 -27.28
CA LEU A 775 -2.24 -2.23 -28.66
C LEU A 775 -2.86 -3.58 -29.03
N SER A 776 -2.68 -4.59 -28.18
CA SER A 776 -3.25 -5.93 -28.35
C SER A 776 -4.78 -5.92 -28.28
N PHE A 777 -5.34 -5.15 -27.33
CA PHE A 777 -6.77 -5.09 -27.08
C PHE A 777 -7.57 -4.45 -28.22
N ALA A 778 -7.05 -3.37 -28.81
CA ALA A 778 -7.73 -2.62 -29.87
C ALA A 778 -7.46 -3.15 -31.29
N GLU A 779 -6.63 -4.20 -31.43
CA GLU A 779 -6.04 -4.58 -32.72
C GLU A 779 -5.48 -3.35 -33.46
N ALA A 780 -4.84 -2.47 -32.69
CA ALA A 780 -4.41 -1.17 -33.16
C ALA A 780 -3.10 -1.30 -33.93
N VAL A 781 -2.93 -0.43 -34.92
CA VAL A 781 -1.69 -0.30 -35.68
C VAL A 781 -0.66 0.46 -34.83
N ARG A 782 -1.13 1.38 -33.98
CA ARG A 782 -0.30 2.21 -33.11
C ARG A 782 -1.07 2.60 -31.86
N VAL A 783 -0.36 2.66 -30.73
CA VAL A 783 -0.87 3.21 -29.47
C VAL A 783 0.18 4.12 -28.84
N VAL A 784 -0.25 5.27 -28.35
CA VAL A 784 0.58 6.20 -27.59
C VAL A 784 -0.09 6.46 -26.24
N VAL A 785 0.68 6.33 -25.16
CA VAL A 785 0.24 6.65 -23.80
C VAL A 785 1.19 7.69 -23.24
N ALA A 786 0.66 8.81 -22.76
CA ALA A 786 1.49 9.90 -22.23
C ALA A 786 0.90 10.44 -20.94
N ALA A 787 1.74 10.70 -19.94
CA ALA A 787 1.35 11.31 -18.68
C ALA A 787 2.57 11.93 -17.96
N GLY A 788 2.40 13.08 -17.31
CA GLY A 788 3.45 13.69 -16.47
C GLY A 788 4.79 13.96 -17.17
N GLY A 789 4.77 14.26 -18.48
CA GLY A 789 5.98 14.46 -19.30
C GLY A 789 6.62 13.17 -19.84
N ALA A 790 6.20 12.00 -19.36
CA ALA A 790 6.60 10.71 -19.91
C ALA A 790 5.66 10.28 -21.05
N ARG A 791 6.23 9.68 -22.10
CA ARG A 791 5.48 9.18 -23.26
C ARG A 791 6.00 7.81 -23.64
N TYR A 792 5.09 6.86 -23.82
CA TYR A 792 5.38 5.53 -24.32
C TYR A 792 4.57 5.25 -25.57
N GLU A 793 5.19 4.58 -26.54
CA GLU A 793 4.60 4.26 -27.82
C GLU A 793 4.77 2.77 -28.12
N ALA A 794 3.69 2.12 -28.56
CA ALA A 794 3.66 0.73 -28.96
C ALA A 794 3.14 0.62 -30.40
N ASP A 795 3.85 -0.12 -31.23
CA ASP A 795 3.58 -0.25 -32.67
C ASP A 795 3.21 -1.70 -33.01
N GLY A 796 2.08 -1.88 -33.70
CA GLY A 796 1.50 -3.17 -34.08
C GLY A 796 1.78 -3.57 -35.53
N GLY A 797 2.34 -2.65 -36.33
CA GLY A 797 2.66 -2.87 -37.75
C GLY A 797 1.48 -2.64 -38.70
N GLY A 798 1.69 -1.78 -39.71
CA GLY A 798 0.70 -1.42 -40.74
C GLY A 798 0.73 0.07 -41.08
N ALA A 799 0.01 0.50 -42.12
CA ALA A 799 -0.13 1.92 -42.45
C ALA A 799 -1.15 2.58 -41.52
N ALA A 800 -0.68 3.34 -40.53
CA ALA A 800 -1.55 4.07 -39.61
C ALA A 800 -2.18 5.30 -40.29
N PRO A 801 -3.48 5.58 -40.06
CA PRO A 801 -4.10 6.84 -40.48
C PRO A 801 -3.45 8.05 -39.77
N VAL A 802 -3.57 9.25 -40.37
CA VAL A 802 -2.94 10.48 -39.85
C VAL A 802 -3.49 10.87 -38.48
N GLU A 803 -4.78 10.66 -38.25
CA GLU A 803 -5.45 10.97 -36.98
C GLU A 803 -5.75 9.70 -36.16
N PRO A 804 -5.66 9.79 -34.82
CA PRO A 804 -6.03 8.68 -33.93
C PRO A 804 -7.52 8.38 -34.03
N SER A 805 -7.86 7.10 -34.05
CA SER A 805 -9.24 6.63 -34.04
C SER A 805 -9.92 6.85 -32.68
N PHE A 806 -9.14 6.82 -31.59
CA PHE A 806 -9.62 7.14 -30.24
C PHE A 806 -8.58 7.97 -29.48
N VAL A 807 -9.06 8.95 -28.72
CA VAL A 807 -8.28 9.73 -27.76
C VAL A 807 -9.03 9.69 -26.43
N LEU A 808 -8.45 9.01 -25.45
CA LEU A 808 -9.09 8.74 -24.17
C LEU A 808 -8.26 9.38 -23.04
N PRO A 809 -8.87 10.15 -22.14
CA PRO A 809 -8.16 10.73 -21.01
C PRO A 809 -7.80 9.63 -20.00
N LEU A 810 -6.55 9.65 -19.51
CA LEU A 810 -6.16 8.87 -18.34
C LEU A 810 -6.58 9.65 -17.10
N THR A 811 -7.78 9.37 -16.61
CA THR A 811 -8.35 10.07 -15.46
C THR A 811 -7.97 9.33 -14.17
N GLY A 812 -7.40 10.08 -13.23
CA GLY A 812 -7.24 9.60 -11.86
C GLY A 812 -8.58 9.33 -11.18
N VAL A 813 -8.48 8.86 -9.95
CA VAL A 813 -9.53 8.70 -8.95
C VAL A 813 -10.39 9.94 -8.82
N ALA A 814 -9.77 11.12 -8.79
CA ALA A 814 -10.44 12.41 -8.68
C ALA A 814 -10.84 12.99 -10.04
N GLY A 815 -10.94 12.21 -11.12
CA GLY A 815 -11.34 12.74 -12.45
C GLY A 815 -10.30 13.65 -13.13
N ARG A 816 -9.25 14.07 -12.42
CA ARG A 816 -8.10 14.81 -12.96
C ARG A 816 -7.50 14.03 -14.13
N GLN A 817 -7.38 14.67 -15.28
CA GLN A 817 -6.66 14.11 -16.41
C GLN A 817 -5.16 14.12 -16.11
N LEU A 818 -4.59 12.94 -15.91
CA LEU A 818 -3.16 12.76 -15.65
C LEU A 818 -2.37 12.59 -16.95
N GLY A 819 -3.06 12.20 -18.01
CA GLY A 819 -2.48 11.87 -19.29
C GLY A 819 -3.52 11.51 -20.34
N GLU A 820 -3.08 10.89 -21.42
CA GLU A 820 -3.94 10.48 -22.53
C GLU A 820 -3.47 9.14 -23.13
N LEU A 821 -4.44 8.36 -23.59
CA LEU A 821 -4.29 7.14 -24.38
C LEU A 821 -4.81 7.43 -25.79
N ARG A 822 -3.93 7.37 -26.78
CA ARG A 822 -4.25 7.55 -28.20
C ARG A 822 -4.10 6.23 -28.95
N VAL A 823 -5.10 5.87 -29.74
CA VAL A 823 -5.19 4.57 -30.44
C VAL A 823 -5.50 4.78 -31.91
N TRP A 824 -4.75 4.14 -32.81
CA TRP A 824 -4.95 4.17 -34.26
C TRP A 824 -5.35 2.78 -34.78
N ARG A 825 -6.51 2.68 -35.45
CA ARG A 825 -7.05 1.41 -35.98
C ARG A 825 -7.13 1.42 -37.53
N PRO A 826 -7.16 0.23 -38.18
CA PRO A 826 -7.44 0.12 -39.61
C PRO A 826 -8.92 0.43 -39.92
N ALA A 827 -9.20 1.02 -41.09
CA ALA A 827 -10.56 1.34 -41.53
C ALA A 827 -11.31 0.06 -42.00
N VAL A 828 -12.08 -0.59 -41.12
CA VAL A 828 -13.04 -1.64 -41.48
C VAL A 828 -14.37 -1.39 -40.76
N GLU A 829 -15.49 -1.45 -41.49
CA GLU A 829 -16.85 -1.26 -40.94
C GLU A 829 -17.30 -2.51 -40.15
N GLY A 830 -17.44 -2.36 -38.82
CA GLY A 830 -17.98 -3.41 -37.94
C GLY A 830 -18.29 -2.92 -36.52
N ILE A 831 -19.57 -3.03 -36.14
CA ILE A 831 -20.25 -2.93 -34.82
C ILE A 831 -19.42 -2.42 -33.61
N GLY A 832 -19.38 -1.07 -33.48
CA GLY A 832 -19.38 -0.19 -32.29
C GLY A 832 -19.31 -0.72 -30.85
N THR A 833 -18.38 -1.60 -30.47
CA THR A 833 -18.32 -2.11 -29.07
C THR A 833 -16.94 -2.09 -28.38
N ASP A 834 -15.90 -1.49 -28.98
CA ASP A 834 -14.54 -1.46 -28.37
C ASP A 834 -14.23 -0.18 -27.55
N GLU A 835 -14.98 0.90 -27.77
CA GLU A 835 -14.77 2.17 -27.08
C GLU A 835 -15.00 2.05 -25.56
N ALA A 836 -16.08 1.39 -25.15
CA ALA A 836 -16.39 1.22 -23.73
C ALA A 836 -15.28 0.49 -22.96
N ALA A 837 -14.65 -0.51 -23.59
CA ALA A 837 -13.60 -1.28 -22.95
C ALA A 837 -12.24 -0.55 -22.95
N LEU A 838 -11.92 0.20 -24.01
CA LEU A 838 -10.76 1.09 -24.02
C LEU A 838 -10.90 2.21 -22.97
N THR A 839 -12.11 2.75 -22.79
CA THR A 839 -12.42 3.73 -21.72
C THR A 839 -12.20 3.13 -20.33
N GLN A 840 -12.62 1.88 -20.10
CA GLN A 840 -12.35 1.18 -18.83
C GLN A 840 -10.85 0.96 -18.60
N LEU A 841 -10.09 0.60 -19.64
CA LEU A 841 -8.64 0.45 -19.55
C LEU A 841 -7.95 1.79 -19.27
N ALA A 842 -8.36 2.87 -19.93
CA ALA A 842 -7.86 4.23 -19.68
C ALA A 842 -8.12 4.69 -18.23
N ARG A 843 -9.30 4.39 -17.69
CA ARG A 843 -9.66 4.68 -16.29
C ARG A 843 -8.80 3.87 -15.30
N LEU A 844 -8.61 2.58 -15.55
CA LEU A 844 -7.78 1.71 -14.70
C LEU A 844 -6.31 2.15 -14.68
N VAL A 845 -5.79 2.54 -15.85
CA VAL A 845 -4.44 3.10 -15.98
C VAL A 845 -4.32 4.44 -15.26
N GLY A 846 -5.30 5.33 -15.40
CA GLY A 846 -5.32 6.63 -14.71
C GLY A 846 -5.31 6.48 -13.19
N VAL A 847 -6.16 5.63 -12.61
CA VAL A 847 -6.16 5.33 -11.17
C VAL A 847 -4.81 4.80 -10.69
N ARG A 848 -4.21 3.87 -11.44
CA ARG A 848 -2.91 3.30 -11.04
C ARG A 848 -1.79 4.34 -11.12
N LEU A 849 -1.82 5.20 -12.13
CA LEU A 849 -0.84 6.25 -12.36
C LEU A 849 -0.86 7.30 -11.23
N GLU A 850 -2.04 7.67 -10.73
CA GLU A 850 -2.17 8.58 -9.59
C GLU A 850 -1.52 8.01 -8.32
N ASN A 851 -1.79 6.74 -8.03
CA ASN A 851 -1.19 6.05 -6.90
C ASN A 851 0.34 5.95 -7.04
N ALA A 852 0.85 5.76 -8.26
CA ALA A 852 2.29 5.75 -8.51
C ALA A 852 2.92 7.13 -8.28
N GLN A 853 2.28 8.21 -8.75
CA GLN A 853 2.74 9.59 -8.55
C GLN A 853 2.72 10.02 -7.07
N LEU A 854 1.69 9.62 -6.32
CA LEU A 854 1.58 9.91 -4.89
C LEU A 854 2.71 9.25 -4.11
N TYR A 855 2.99 7.98 -4.40
CA TYR A 855 4.08 7.23 -3.79
C TYR A 855 5.46 7.85 -4.12
N GLU A 856 5.69 8.25 -5.37
CA GLU A 856 6.90 8.96 -5.78
C GLU A 856 7.06 10.33 -5.08
N ALA A 857 5.96 11.05 -4.83
CA ALA A 857 5.98 12.33 -4.13
C ALA A 857 6.28 12.16 -2.62
N GLU A 858 5.63 11.21 -1.95
CA GLU A 858 5.92 10.87 -0.54
C GLU A 858 7.40 10.47 -0.36
N HIS A 859 7.96 9.73 -1.31
CA HIS A 859 9.38 9.38 -1.30
C HIS A 859 10.30 10.59 -1.37
N ARG A 860 10.06 11.53 -2.29
CA ARG A 860 10.88 12.76 -2.41
C ARG A 860 10.92 13.55 -1.10
N ILE A 861 9.77 13.65 -0.41
CA ILE A 861 9.68 14.34 0.88
C ILE A 861 10.52 13.61 1.95
N ALA A 862 10.37 12.29 2.04
CA ALA A 862 11.06 11.47 3.01
C ALA A 862 12.59 11.52 2.82
N THR A 863 13.09 11.43 1.59
CA THR A 863 14.52 11.52 1.27
C THR A 863 15.09 12.91 1.57
N THR A 864 14.31 13.96 1.28
CA THR A 864 14.70 15.34 1.61
C THR A 864 14.82 15.55 3.13
N LEU A 865 13.88 14.99 3.91
CA LEU A 865 13.91 15.02 5.37
C LEU A 865 15.15 14.30 5.91
N GLN A 866 15.42 13.08 5.45
CA GLN A 866 16.56 12.29 5.90
C GLN A 866 17.91 12.99 5.65
N HIS A 867 18.10 13.60 4.47
CA HIS A 867 19.29 14.41 4.16
C HIS A 867 19.41 15.70 4.98
N SER A 868 18.28 16.26 5.44
CA SER A 868 18.28 17.42 6.33
C SER A 868 18.62 17.04 7.78
N LEU A 869 18.29 15.82 8.18
CA LEU A 869 18.52 15.34 9.53
C LEU A 869 19.98 14.93 9.72
N LEU A 870 20.57 14.06 8.89
CA LEU A 870 21.94 13.57 9.12
C LEU A 870 22.99 14.71 9.12
N PRO A 871 24.00 14.68 10.03
CA PRO A 871 25.01 15.72 10.10
C PRO A 871 25.85 15.77 8.83
N ARG A 872 25.94 16.96 8.22
CA ARG A 872 26.70 17.20 6.97
C ARG A 872 28.21 17.21 7.17
N THR A 873 28.66 17.58 8.37
CA THR A 873 30.06 17.63 8.78
C THR A 873 30.18 17.05 10.18
N LEU A 874 31.23 16.27 10.43
CA LEU A 874 31.54 15.73 11.75
C LEU A 874 32.46 16.70 12.50
N PRO A 875 32.32 16.84 13.84
CA PRO A 875 33.25 17.64 14.63
C PRO A 875 34.65 17.04 14.60
N GLN A 876 35.67 17.91 14.57
CA GLN A 876 37.08 17.54 14.62
C GLN A 876 37.61 17.85 16.02
N LEU A 877 38.30 16.89 16.66
CA LEU A 877 38.80 17.03 18.02
C LEU A 877 40.23 16.48 18.12
N PRO A 878 41.20 17.18 18.77
CA PRO A 878 42.55 16.66 18.97
C PRO A 878 42.55 15.29 19.65
N GLY A 879 43.31 14.35 19.10
CA GLY A 879 43.38 12.98 19.61
C GLY A 879 42.20 12.08 19.19
N ALA A 880 41.26 12.55 18.36
CA ALA A 880 40.16 11.75 17.82
C ALA A 880 39.86 12.08 16.35
N VAL A 881 40.00 11.09 15.46
CA VAL A 881 39.61 11.22 14.04
C VAL A 881 38.36 10.39 13.79
N VAL A 882 37.33 11.00 13.20
CA VAL A 882 36.05 10.35 12.94
C VAL A 882 35.76 10.30 11.44
N ALA A 883 35.19 9.21 10.96
CA ALA A 883 34.68 9.10 9.60
C ALA A 883 33.31 8.41 9.61
N SER A 884 32.42 8.83 8.71
CA SER A 884 31.13 8.18 8.50
C SER A 884 30.84 7.94 7.03
N ARG A 885 29.98 6.95 6.79
CA ARG A 885 29.32 6.72 5.52
C ARG A 885 27.87 6.30 5.77
N TYR A 886 27.03 6.73 4.86
CA TYR A 886 25.63 6.35 4.81
C TYR A 886 25.32 5.82 3.43
N LEU A 887 24.69 4.64 3.36
CA LEU A 887 24.18 4.09 2.12
C LEU A 887 22.70 3.82 2.31
N PRO A 888 21.82 4.43 1.53
CA PRO A 888 20.41 4.07 1.55
C PRO A 888 20.23 2.62 1.07
N GLY A 889 19.16 1.98 1.54
CA GLY A 889 18.59 0.77 0.98
C GLY A 889 18.26 0.97 -0.51
N SER A 890 17.98 -0.12 -1.23
CA SER A 890 17.89 -0.15 -2.70
C SER A 890 17.13 1.03 -3.33
N ALA A 891 17.52 1.40 -4.56
CA ALA A 891 16.94 2.49 -5.36
C ALA A 891 15.41 2.42 -5.57
N ASP A 892 14.78 1.28 -5.26
CA ASP A 892 13.33 1.04 -5.34
C ASP A 892 12.57 1.50 -4.06
N VAL A 893 12.98 2.64 -3.48
CA VAL A 893 12.14 3.49 -2.61
C VAL A 893 11.90 2.94 -1.19
N GLU A 894 12.91 3.03 -0.31
CA GLU A 894 12.71 2.96 1.15
C GLU A 894 13.59 4.03 1.84
N VAL A 895 12.98 4.93 2.59
CA VAL A 895 13.66 5.84 3.54
C VAL A 895 13.72 5.09 4.85
N GLY A 896 14.90 4.75 5.34
CA GLY A 896 15.04 3.94 6.54
C GLY A 896 15.27 4.75 7.81
N GLY A 897 15.33 3.99 8.90
CA GLY A 897 15.40 4.47 10.27
C GLY A 897 16.82 4.71 10.77
N ASP A 898 17.84 4.29 10.01
CA ASP A 898 19.25 4.38 10.37
C ASP A 898 19.74 5.82 10.50
N TRP A 899 20.44 6.10 11.59
CA TRP A 899 21.05 7.40 11.83
C TRP A 899 22.31 7.32 12.67
N TYR A 900 23.11 8.37 12.57
CA TYR A 900 24.25 8.59 13.45
C TYR A 900 24.35 10.07 13.83
N ASP A 901 25.00 10.34 14.94
CA ASP A 901 25.34 11.69 15.36
C ASP A 901 26.70 11.71 16.05
N VAL A 902 27.39 12.85 15.96
CA VAL A 902 28.69 13.05 16.61
C VAL A 902 28.70 14.43 17.24
N VAL A 903 28.91 14.50 18.54
CA VAL A 903 28.80 15.72 19.35
C VAL A 903 30.11 15.94 20.09
N ALA A 904 30.72 17.11 19.90
CA ALA A 904 31.83 17.57 20.73
C ALA A 904 31.28 18.30 21.97
N ARG A 905 31.91 18.09 23.13
CA ARG A 905 31.57 18.73 24.41
C ARG A 905 32.70 19.63 24.90
N ASP A 906 32.37 20.55 25.80
CA ASP A 906 33.27 21.61 26.31
C ASP A 906 34.53 21.09 27.04
N ASP A 907 34.57 19.81 27.45
CA ASP A 907 35.69 19.18 28.18
C ASP A 907 36.68 18.42 27.26
N ASP A 908 36.73 18.74 25.96
CA ASP A 908 37.43 17.95 24.93
C ASP A 908 36.99 16.47 24.91
N GLU A 909 35.68 16.23 25.08
CA GLU A 909 35.09 14.89 24.96
C GLU A 909 34.28 14.77 23.68
N LEU A 910 34.32 13.58 23.07
CA LEU A 910 33.60 13.26 21.85
C LEU A 910 32.53 12.22 22.14
N VAL A 911 31.29 12.51 21.72
CA VAL A 911 30.16 11.61 21.84
C VAL A 911 29.76 11.09 20.47
N LEU A 912 29.76 9.77 20.31
CA LEU A 912 29.34 9.07 19.10
C LEU A 912 28.03 8.34 19.38
N VAL A 913 27.08 8.52 18.49
CA VAL A 913 25.78 7.87 18.53
C VAL A 913 25.50 7.21 17.19
N ILE A 914 24.97 6.00 17.24
CA ILE A 914 24.36 5.34 16.09
C ILE A 914 23.08 4.67 16.54
N GLY A 915 22.08 4.63 15.68
CA GLY A 915 20.84 3.95 15.98
C GLY A 915 20.03 3.63 14.74
N ASP A 916 19.04 2.78 14.94
CA ASP A 916 18.08 2.36 13.93
C ASP A 916 16.68 2.38 14.55
N VAL A 917 15.71 2.90 13.79
CA VAL A 917 14.30 2.99 14.17
C VAL A 917 13.50 1.97 13.38
N VAL A 918 12.77 1.12 14.10
CA VAL A 918 11.94 0.11 13.45
C VAL A 918 10.81 0.76 12.66
N GLY A 919 10.77 0.46 11.36
CA GLY A 919 9.78 0.97 10.43
C GLY A 919 10.45 1.54 9.18
N LYS A 920 9.65 2.09 8.26
CA LYS A 920 10.16 2.73 7.04
C LYS A 920 9.27 3.89 6.60
N GLY A 921 9.82 4.76 5.76
CA GLY A 921 9.13 5.92 5.19
C GLY A 921 9.05 7.11 6.13
N VAL A 922 8.16 8.06 5.83
CA VAL A 922 8.01 9.33 6.56
C VAL A 922 7.85 9.15 8.09
N PRO A 923 7.07 8.18 8.61
CA PRO A 923 6.94 8.00 10.07
C PRO A 923 8.25 7.58 10.76
N ALA A 924 9.05 6.71 10.11
CA ALA A 924 10.34 6.28 10.66
C ALA A 924 11.36 7.42 10.65
N ALA A 925 11.42 8.21 9.57
CA ALA A 925 12.27 9.39 9.49
C ALA A 925 11.89 10.46 10.54
N ALA A 926 10.60 10.66 10.80
CA ALA A 926 10.12 11.57 11.83
C ALA A 926 10.50 11.09 13.25
N ALA A 927 10.30 9.80 13.54
CA ALA A 927 10.69 9.20 14.82
C ALA A 927 12.21 9.25 15.03
N MET A 928 13.00 8.96 14.00
CA MET A 928 14.47 9.11 14.01
C MET A 928 14.88 10.54 14.38
N GLY A 929 14.29 11.55 13.73
CA GLY A 929 14.58 12.96 14.03
C GLY A 929 14.27 13.35 15.48
N GLN A 930 13.14 12.88 16.02
CA GLN A 930 12.77 13.09 17.42
C GLN A 930 13.76 12.43 18.39
N LEU A 931 14.08 11.15 18.17
CA LEU A 931 14.99 10.39 19.03
C LEU A 931 16.39 10.97 19.04
N ARG A 932 16.91 11.31 17.86
CA ARG A 932 18.23 11.93 17.73
C ARG A 932 18.29 13.26 18.47
N ASN A 933 17.34 14.16 18.24
CA ASN A 933 17.34 15.48 18.88
C ASN A 933 17.19 15.38 20.41
N ALA A 934 16.33 14.48 20.89
CA ALA A 934 16.18 14.23 22.32
C ALA A 934 17.47 13.68 22.94
N LEU A 935 18.10 12.68 22.31
CA LEU A 935 19.35 12.11 22.82
C LEU A 935 20.49 13.14 22.79
N ARG A 936 20.58 13.93 21.72
CA ARG A 936 21.54 15.03 21.61
C ARG A 936 21.37 16.05 22.74
N ALA A 937 20.13 16.42 23.07
CA ALA A 937 19.85 17.31 24.19
C ALA A 937 20.32 16.72 25.54
N TYR A 938 20.02 15.44 25.81
CA TYR A 938 20.46 14.78 27.05
C TYR A 938 21.99 14.71 27.16
N VAL A 939 22.68 14.44 26.06
CA VAL A 939 24.14 14.43 26.01
C VAL A 939 24.72 15.81 26.30
N LEU A 940 24.15 16.86 25.71
CA LEU A 940 24.60 18.24 25.93
C LEU A 940 24.31 18.73 27.36
N GLU A 941 23.23 18.26 27.99
CA GLU A 941 22.95 18.48 29.42
C GLU A 941 23.91 17.73 30.36
N GLY A 942 24.72 16.81 29.81
CA GLY A 942 25.79 16.12 30.53
C GLY A 942 25.38 14.81 31.20
N PHE A 943 24.25 14.22 30.83
CA PHE A 943 23.88 12.88 31.29
C PHE A 943 24.76 11.81 30.65
N ASP A 944 25.25 10.87 31.45
CA ASP A 944 26.10 9.79 30.92
C ASP A 944 25.36 8.88 29.91
N PRO A 945 26.06 8.03 29.12
CA PRO A 945 25.42 7.23 28.08
C PRO A 945 24.22 6.39 28.53
N GLY A 946 24.33 5.72 29.69
CA GLY A 946 23.28 4.89 30.25
C GLY A 946 22.08 5.71 30.74
N GLU A 947 22.33 6.84 31.42
CA GLU A 947 21.27 7.75 31.85
C GLU A 947 20.55 8.39 30.65
N SER A 948 21.30 8.79 29.63
CA SER A 948 20.79 9.34 28.38
C SER A 948 19.85 8.37 27.66
N LEU A 949 20.25 7.09 27.51
CA LEU A 949 19.38 6.06 26.93
C LEU A 949 18.17 5.73 27.83
N THR A 950 18.34 5.78 29.15
CA THR A 950 17.23 5.56 30.10
C THR A 950 16.17 6.65 29.99
N ARG A 951 16.58 7.90 29.82
CA ARG A 951 15.67 9.04 29.59
C ARG A 951 15.00 8.94 28.23
N LEU A 952 15.75 8.57 27.20
CA LEU A 952 15.20 8.32 25.86
C LEU A 952 14.12 7.24 25.88
N ASN A 953 14.31 6.15 26.62
CA ASN A 953 13.30 5.08 26.77
C ASN A 953 12.03 5.54 27.48
N ARG A 954 12.15 6.45 28.46
CA ARG A 954 10.97 7.05 29.12
C ARG A 954 10.20 7.96 28.16
N LEU A 955 10.90 8.74 27.33
CA LEU A 955 10.28 9.62 26.33
C LEU A 955 9.47 8.82 25.31
N VAL A 956 10.05 7.73 24.76
CA VAL A 956 9.35 6.84 23.84
C VAL A 956 8.13 6.21 24.51
N GLY A 957 8.27 5.73 25.75
CA GLY A 957 7.16 5.15 26.52
C GLY A 957 6.02 6.12 26.87
N SER A 958 6.26 7.45 26.82
CA SER A 958 5.20 8.46 27.02
C SER A 958 4.44 8.87 25.75
N THR A 959 4.88 8.39 24.60
CA THR A 959 4.27 8.72 23.30
C THR A 959 3.34 7.57 22.87
N ASP A 960 2.13 7.84 22.35
CA ASP A 960 1.16 6.81 21.92
C ASP A 960 1.63 5.96 20.71
N SER A 961 2.86 6.19 20.24
CA SER A 961 3.46 5.50 19.09
C SER A 961 4.17 4.22 19.55
N ARG A 962 3.72 3.05 19.06
CA ARG A 962 4.38 1.74 19.29
C ARG A 962 5.69 1.57 18.49
N SER A 963 6.53 2.61 18.40
CA SER A 963 7.85 2.53 17.76
C SER A 963 8.92 2.16 18.78
N PHE A 964 9.87 1.31 18.39
CA PHE A 964 11.07 1.02 19.17
C PHE A 964 12.30 1.22 18.29
N ALA A 965 13.44 1.47 18.93
CA ALA A 965 14.69 1.79 18.24
C ALA A 965 15.87 1.10 18.92
N THR A 966 16.85 0.65 18.12
CA THR A 966 18.15 0.24 18.63
C THR A 966 19.08 1.45 18.68
N VAL A 967 19.84 1.62 19.75
CA VAL A 967 20.75 2.78 19.90
C VAL A 967 22.02 2.36 20.61
N PHE A 968 23.17 2.80 20.11
CA PHE A 968 24.45 2.74 20.79
C PHE A 968 24.98 4.15 21.00
N CYS A 969 25.34 4.47 22.25
CA CYS A 969 25.84 5.79 22.65
C CYS A 969 27.18 5.63 23.37
N LEU A 970 28.17 6.41 22.96
CA LEU A 970 29.55 6.28 23.41
C LEU A 970 30.21 7.63 23.60
N TRP A 971 30.94 7.78 24.69
CA TRP A 971 31.75 8.93 25.06
C TRP A 971 33.22 8.52 25.05
N PHE A 972 34.04 9.35 24.43
CA PHE A 972 35.49 9.16 24.35
C PHE A 972 36.19 10.44 24.77
N SER A 973 37.13 10.31 25.72
CA SER A 973 38.03 11.39 26.14
C SER A 973 39.43 11.12 25.56
N PRO A 974 39.85 11.85 24.51
CA PRO A 974 41.18 11.65 23.91
C PRO A 974 42.32 11.92 24.89
N ARG A 975 42.11 12.84 25.85
CA ARG A 975 43.11 13.22 26.86
C ARG A 975 43.46 12.06 27.80
N THR A 976 42.46 11.26 28.16
CA THR A 976 42.62 10.17 29.15
C THR A 976 42.64 8.78 28.50
N GLY A 977 42.23 8.67 27.23
CA GLY A 977 41.96 7.39 26.56
C GLY A 977 40.72 6.67 27.09
N GLN A 978 39.95 7.27 28.01
CA GLN A 978 38.78 6.63 28.59
C GLN A 978 37.59 6.61 27.62
N LEU A 979 36.90 5.48 27.64
CA LEU A 979 35.68 5.22 26.91
C LEU A 979 34.55 4.94 27.89
N ARG A 980 33.37 5.54 27.70
CA ARG A 980 32.14 5.18 28.41
C ARG A 980 31.03 4.94 27.39
N TYR A 981 30.30 3.85 27.47
CA TYR A 981 29.27 3.55 26.47
C TYR A 981 28.11 2.77 27.05
N ALA A 982 26.98 2.82 26.36
CA ALA A 982 25.79 2.03 26.64
C ALA A 982 25.14 1.59 25.32
N SER A 983 24.51 0.41 25.32
CA SER A 983 23.82 -0.14 24.16
C SER A 983 22.39 -0.54 24.53
N ALA A 984 21.43 -0.04 23.76
CA ALA A 984 20.03 -0.42 23.79
C ALA A 984 19.71 -1.29 22.58
N GLY A 985 19.93 -2.60 22.69
CA GLY A 985 19.62 -3.58 21.65
C GLY A 985 20.40 -3.49 20.34
N HIS A 986 21.40 -2.60 20.24
CA HIS A 986 22.16 -2.36 19.03
C HIS A 986 23.33 -3.37 18.85
N PRO A 987 23.71 -3.74 17.61
CA PRO A 987 24.89 -4.56 17.34
C PRO A 987 26.17 -4.05 18.01
N SER A 988 27.04 -4.96 18.45
CA SER A 988 28.28 -4.59 19.15
C SER A 988 29.30 -3.98 18.18
N PRO A 989 29.87 -2.80 18.49
CA PRO A 989 30.94 -2.23 17.68
C PRO A 989 32.17 -3.13 17.59
N LEU A 990 32.95 -2.98 16.54
CA LEU A 990 34.26 -3.64 16.41
C LEU A 990 35.38 -2.75 16.97
N LEU A 991 36.17 -3.32 17.86
CA LEU A 991 37.42 -2.75 18.35
C LEU A 991 38.59 -3.37 17.58
N ILE A 992 39.42 -2.50 17.01
CA ILE A 992 40.52 -2.86 16.12
C ILE A 992 41.82 -2.36 16.77
N ARG A 993 42.72 -3.28 17.12
CA ARG A 993 44.03 -3.02 17.71
C ARG A 993 45.12 -3.62 16.82
N GLY A 994 45.59 -2.86 15.85
CA GLY A 994 46.45 -3.41 14.79
C GLY A 994 45.73 -4.52 14.03
N ASP A 995 46.30 -5.73 14.04
CA ASP A 995 45.72 -6.90 13.37
C ASP A 995 44.65 -7.63 14.21
N ASP A 996 44.47 -7.27 15.48
CA ASP A 996 43.46 -7.87 16.37
C ASP A 996 42.11 -7.14 16.24
N VAL A 997 41.09 -7.86 15.73
CA VAL A 997 39.74 -7.33 15.52
C VAL A 997 38.74 -8.14 16.35
N ALA A 998 38.16 -7.49 17.36
CA ALA A 998 37.22 -8.09 18.29
C ALA A 998 35.93 -7.26 18.43
N PHE A 999 34.84 -7.86 18.91
CA PHE A 999 33.67 -7.08 19.32
C PHE A 999 33.97 -6.39 20.65
N LEU A 1000 33.52 -5.15 20.81
CA LEU A 1000 33.69 -4.35 22.02
C LEU A 1000 33.05 -5.05 23.23
N HIS A 1001 31.92 -5.74 23.03
CA HIS A 1001 31.29 -6.59 24.03
C HIS A 1001 30.68 -7.86 23.41
N CYS A 1002 30.70 -8.96 24.16
CA CYS A 1002 30.24 -10.28 23.69
C CYS A 1002 28.82 -10.64 24.15
N ARG A 1003 28.12 -9.71 24.82
CA ARG A 1003 26.75 -9.90 25.36
C ARG A 1003 25.90 -8.66 25.07
N ALA A 1004 24.59 -8.84 25.00
CA ALA A 1004 23.65 -7.71 24.93
C ALA A 1004 23.65 -6.94 26.26
N LEU A 1005 23.68 -5.61 26.19
CA LEU A 1005 23.74 -4.73 27.37
C LEU A 1005 22.37 -4.22 27.82
N GLY A 1006 21.35 -4.31 26.96
CA GLY A 1006 19.99 -3.91 27.29
C GLY A 1006 19.03 -4.15 26.10
N PRO A 1007 17.71 -4.08 26.33
CA PRO A 1007 16.71 -4.19 25.27
C PRO A 1007 16.67 -2.93 24.38
N PRO A 1008 16.12 -2.99 23.17
CA PRO A 1008 15.85 -1.79 22.37
C PRO A 1008 15.02 -0.74 23.12
N VAL A 1009 15.25 0.53 22.83
CA VAL A 1009 14.49 1.66 23.38
C VAL A 1009 13.03 1.53 22.93
N GLY A 1010 12.08 1.65 23.86
CA GLY A 1010 10.63 1.50 23.60
C GLY A 1010 10.11 0.06 23.68
N ALA A 1011 10.99 -0.95 23.71
CA ALA A 1011 10.56 -2.35 23.78
C ALA A 1011 10.06 -2.77 25.18
N ILE A 1012 10.69 -2.24 26.25
CA ILE A 1012 10.30 -2.52 27.64
C ILE A 1012 10.16 -1.18 28.38
N PRO A 1013 8.92 -0.78 28.73
CA PRO A 1013 8.68 0.44 29.49
C PRO A 1013 9.42 0.43 30.84
N GLY A 1014 10.15 1.50 31.13
CA GLY A 1014 10.86 1.66 32.40
C GLY A 1014 12.19 0.88 32.52
N ALA A 1015 12.63 0.18 31.47
CA ALA A 1015 13.98 -0.39 31.44
C ALA A 1015 15.05 0.71 31.54
N GLY A 1016 16.06 0.48 32.39
CA GLY A 1016 17.24 1.33 32.51
C GLY A 1016 18.46 0.70 31.82
N TYR A 1017 19.41 1.54 31.44
CA TYR A 1017 20.64 1.14 30.76
C TYR A 1017 21.86 1.48 31.62
N GLU A 1018 22.79 0.53 31.72
CA GLU A 1018 24.01 0.69 32.49
C GLU A 1018 25.14 1.24 31.61
N THR A 1019 25.91 2.18 32.15
CA THR A 1019 27.11 2.73 31.50
C THR A 1019 28.30 1.82 31.77
N VAL A 1020 28.89 1.29 30.69
CA VAL A 1020 30.10 0.47 30.72
C VAL A 1020 31.32 1.35 30.46
N SER A 1021 32.42 1.13 31.18
CA SER A 1021 33.69 1.84 30.97
C SER A 1021 34.71 0.95 30.25
N GLY A 1022 35.56 1.58 29.43
CA GLY A 1022 36.64 0.94 28.68
C GLY A 1022 37.78 1.92 28.38
N GLU A 1023 38.75 1.49 27.58
CA GLU A 1023 39.92 2.29 27.20
C GLU A 1023 40.24 2.09 25.70
N LEU A 1024 40.52 3.20 25.02
CA LEU A 1024 41.01 3.27 23.64
C LEU A 1024 42.39 3.93 23.67
N ARG A 1025 43.41 3.19 23.23
CA ARG A 1025 44.79 3.69 23.15
C ARG A 1025 45.01 4.42 21.84
N ALA A 1026 46.00 5.31 21.79
CA ALA A 1026 46.41 5.91 20.52
C ALA A 1026 46.77 4.81 19.49
N GLY A 1027 46.18 4.88 18.30
CA GLY A 1027 46.24 3.88 17.24
C GLY A 1027 45.10 2.86 17.24
N ASP A 1028 44.34 2.72 18.34
CA ASP A 1028 43.15 1.87 18.37
C ASP A 1028 42.03 2.51 17.54
N ARG A 1029 41.26 1.67 16.83
CA ARG A 1029 40.10 2.09 16.04
C ARG A 1029 38.84 1.42 16.53
N LEU A 1030 37.71 2.11 16.42
CA LEU A 1030 36.39 1.62 16.73
C LEU A 1030 35.47 1.78 15.52
N LEU A 1031 34.71 0.76 15.18
CA LEU A 1031 33.77 0.75 14.06
C LEU A 1031 32.36 0.43 14.57
N LEU A 1032 31.47 1.41 14.48
CA LEU A 1032 30.05 1.30 14.75
C LEU A 1032 29.30 1.14 13.43
N TYR A 1033 28.28 0.28 13.43
CA TYR A 1033 27.53 -0.05 12.22
C TYR A 1033 26.11 -0.49 12.56
N THR A 1034 25.17 -0.21 11.66
CA THR A 1034 23.80 -0.75 11.72
C THR A 1034 23.72 -2.14 11.10
N ASP A 1035 22.63 -2.84 11.38
CA ASP A 1035 22.42 -4.24 10.98
C ASP A 1035 22.35 -4.44 9.46
N GLY A 1036 21.92 -3.45 8.68
CA GLY A 1036 21.94 -3.49 7.21
C GLY A 1036 23.33 -3.77 6.60
N LEU A 1037 24.41 -3.58 7.38
CA LEU A 1037 25.75 -3.98 6.99
C LEU A 1037 25.95 -5.51 7.01
N ILE A 1038 25.28 -6.22 7.92
CA ILE A 1038 25.44 -7.66 8.18
C ILE A 1038 24.23 -8.50 7.77
N GLU A 1039 23.07 -7.88 7.56
CA GLU A 1039 21.84 -8.56 7.15
C GLU A 1039 21.80 -8.81 5.64
N ASP A 1040 21.84 -10.09 5.26
CA ASP A 1040 21.67 -10.56 3.89
C ASP A 1040 20.86 -11.87 3.91
N ARG A 1041 19.76 -11.94 3.14
CA ARG A 1041 18.90 -13.15 3.11
C ARG A 1041 19.61 -14.40 2.61
N HIS A 1042 20.74 -14.24 1.93
CA HIS A 1042 21.51 -15.34 1.35
C HIS A 1042 22.73 -15.73 2.20
N VAL A 1043 23.04 -14.99 3.26
CA VAL A 1043 24.24 -15.22 4.09
C VAL A 1043 23.82 -15.29 5.56
N ALA A 1044 24.29 -16.30 6.29
CA ALA A 1044 24.04 -16.38 7.72
C ALA A 1044 24.73 -15.22 8.47
N ILE A 1045 24.07 -14.68 9.50
CA ILE A 1045 24.58 -13.53 10.29
C ILE A 1045 26.00 -13.80 10.83
N ASP A 1046 26.27 -15.01 11.34
CA ASP A 1046 27.60 -15.37 11.83
C ASP A 1046 28.69 -15.29 10.74
N ALA A 1047 28.36 -15.68 9.51
CA ALA A 1047 29.26 -15.59 8.38
C ALA A 1047 29.48 -14.14 7.95
N ALA A 1048 28.43 -13.32 7.97
CA ALA A 1048 28.52 -11.89 7.69
C ALA A 1048 29.37 -11.15 8.74
N LEU A 1049 29.22 -11.49 10.02
CA LEU A 1049 30.02 -10.95 11.13
C LEU A 1049 31.50 -11.38 11.03
N ALA A 1050 31.77 -12.64 10.69
CA ALA A 1050 33.13 -13.12 10.47
C ALA A 1050 33.80 -12.39 9.28
N GLN A 1051 33.05 -12.17 8.20
CA GLN A 1051 33.52 -11.41 7.05
C GLN A 1051 33.77 -9.95 7.40
N LEU A 1052 32.88 -9.32 8.16
CA LEU A 1052 33.05 -7.94 8.61
C LEU A 1052 34.34 -7.76 9.42
N ARG A 1053 34.68 -8.71 10.30
CA ARG A 1053 35.97 -8.71 11.02
C ARG A 1053 37.15 -8.83 10.06
N ALA A 1054 37.06 -9.70 9.06
CA ALA A 1054 38.12 -9.86 8.07
C ALA A 1054 38.31 -8.61 7.20
N ASP A 1055 37.23 -7.91 6.87
CA ASP A 1055 37.28 -6.66 6.11
C ASP A 1055 37.86 -5.52 6.96
N ALA A 1056 37.49 -5.45 8.24
CA ALA A 1056 38.03 -4.48 9.19
C ALA A 1056 39.51 -4.72 9.53
N ALA A 1057 40.00 -5.95 9.39
CA ALA A 1057 41.41 -6.32 9.58
C ALA A 1057 42.31 -5.94 8.40
N ARG A 1058 41.76 -5.42 7.30
CA ARG A 1058 42.57 -5.00 6.15
C ARG A 1058 43.42 -3.79 6.53
N PRO A 1059 44.72 -3.75 6.16
CA PRO A 1059 45.56 -2.60 6.42
C PRO A 1059 45.01 -1.40 5.64
N GLY A 1060 44.57 -0.38 6.38
CA GLY A 1060 44.11 0.90 5.86
C GLY A 1060 44.86 2.02 6.58
N ASP A 1061 45.33 2.99 5.81
CA ASP A 1061 46.13 4.08 6.37
C ASP A 1061 45.24 5.06 7.15
N HIS A 1062 43.95 5.20 6.82
CA HIS A 1062 42.99 6.14 7.43
C HIS A 1062 41.74 5.42 7.96
N VAL A 1063 41.15 5.93 9.04
CA VAL A 1063 39.80 5.53 9.47
C VAL A 1063 38.72 5.63 8.37
N ALA A 1064 38.85 6.53 7.40
CA ALA A 1064 37.93 6.62 6.25
C ALA A 1064 38.10 5.43 5.29
N ASP A 1065 39.33 4.92 5.12
CA ASP A 1065 39.61 3.74 4.29
C ASP A 1065 38.97 2.49 4.91
N LEU A 1066 38.95 2.40 6.24
CA LEU A 1066 38.24 1.35 6.97
C LEU A 1066 36.73 1.40 6.68
N VAL A 1067 36.13 2.58 6.75
CA VAL A 1067 34.70 2.74 6.45
C VAL A 1067 34.42 2.39 4.99
N ASP A 1068 35.21 2.89 4.05
CA ASP A 1068 35.04 2.62 2.62
C ASP A 1068 35.25 1.13 2.30
N ALA A 1069 36.23 0.45 2.91
CA ALA A 1069 36.46 -0.99 2.72
C ALA A 1069 35.25 -1.84 3.14
N VAL A 1070 34.60 -1.46 4.23
CA VAL A 1070 33.44 -2.15 4.79
C VAL A 1070 32.16 -1.85 3.98
N VAL A 1071 31.98 -0.59 3.56
CA VAL A 1071 30.84 -0.10 2.76
C VAL A 1071 30.86 -0.65 1.34
N ASN A 1072 32.02 -0.65 0.67
CA ASN A 1072 32.14 -1.09 -0.72
C ASN A 1072 31.73 -2.57 -0.91
N ARG A 1073 31.77 -3.39 0.14
CA ARG A 1073 31.27 -4.77 0.10
C ARG A 1073 29.78 -4.85 -0.26
N VAL A 1074 29.01 -3.92 0.28
CA VAL A 1074 27.54 -3.93 0.19
C VAL A 1074 27.02 -2.95 -0.86
N ALA A 1075 27.87 -2.05 -1.36
CA ALA A 1075 27.54 -1.02 -2.35
C ALA A 1075 26.83 -1.54 -3.61
N ASP A 1076 27.24 -2.70 -4.15
CA ASP A 1076 26.69 -3.24 -5.40
C ASP A 1076 25.54 -4.23 -5.20
N ARG A 1077 25.08 -4.45 -3.96
CA ARG A 1077 24.03 -5.43 -3.63
C ARG A 1077 22.66 -4.76 -3.53
N PRO A 1078 21.58 -5.44 -3.98
CA PRO A 1078 20.21 -4.99 -3.71
C PRO A 1078 19.93 -5.12 -2.20
N ARG A 1079 19.87 -3.99 -1.51
CA ARG A 1079 19.69 -3.90 -0.05
C ARG A 1079 18.26 -3.54 0.29
N ARG A 1080 17.73 -4.12 1.38
CA ARG A 1080 16.41 -3.77 1.90
C ARG A 1080 16.47 -2.79 3.05
N ASP A 1081 17.60 -2.70 3.71
CA ASP A 1081 17.81 -1.78 4.82
C ASP A 1081 18.90 -0.78 4.50
N ASP A 1082 18.86 0.31 5.25
CA ASP A 1082 19.88 1.34 5.22
C ASP A 1082 21.18 0.81 5.85
N VAL A 1083 22.29 1.47 5.55
CA VAL A 1083 23.59 1.16 6.13
C VAL A 1083 24.22 2.44 6.61
N ALA A 1084 24.22 2.64 7.93
CA ALA A 1084 25.02 3.64 8.60
C ALA A 1084 26.29 3.02 9.16
N VAL A 1085 27.44 3.65 8.89
CA VAL A 1085 28.74 3.27 9.44
C VAL A 1085 29.42 4.50 10.00
N LEU A 1086 29.91 4.40 11.23
CA LEU A 1086 30.63 5.45 11.94
C LEU A 1086 31.90 4.85 12.56
N ALA A 1087 33.05 5.45 12.30
CA ALA A 1087 34.33 4.96 12.80
C ALA A 1087 35.12 6.07 13.51
N LEU A 1088 35.83 5.67 14.56
CA LEU A 1088 36.68 6.51 15.42
C LEU A 1088 38.09 5.94 15.45
N GLU A 1089 39.10 6.79 15.32
CA GLU A 1089 40.52 6.46 15.53
C GLU A 1089 41.07 7.37 16.62
N ALA A 1090 41.55 6.76 17.71
CA ALA A 1090 42.23 7.48 18.78
C ALA A 1090 43.66 7.83 18.31
N THR A 1091 44.06 9.09 18.41
CA THR A 1091 45.38 9.57 17.96
C THR A 1091 46.14 10.23 19.11
N GLU A 1092 47.45 10.40 18.96
CA GLU A 1092 48.24 11.12 19.97
C GLU A 1092 47.84 12.61 19.96
N LEU A 1093 47.54 13.16 21.14
CA LEU A 1093 46.94 14.50 21.26
C LEU A 1093 47.74 15.58 20.54
N HIS A 1094 49.07 15.58 20.67
CA HIS A 1094 49.96 16.67 20.22
C HIS A 1094 50.89 16.28 19.07
N ARG A 1095 50.72 15.07 18.52
CA ARG A 1095 51.67 14.51 17.56
C ARG A 1095 50.94 13.86 16.39
N PHE A 1096 51.22 14.39 15.22
CA PHE A 1096 50.92 13.79 13.93
C PHE A 1096 52.16 13.05 13.44
N ALA A 1097 52.00 11.81 13.00
CA ALA A 1097 53.06 11.05 12.34
C ALA A 1097 52.46 10.27 11.16
N LEU A 1098 53.11 10.33 10.00
CA LEU A 1098 52.64 9.72 8.77
C LEU A 1098 53.84 9.20 7.96
N ARG A 1099 53.85 7.92 7.64
CA ARG A 1099 54.82 7.30 6.73
C ARG A 1099 54.13 6.99 5.41
N LEU A 1100 54.60 7.55 4.30
CA LEU A 1100 54.01 7.40 2.97
C LEU A 1100 55.02 6.81 1.99
N PRO A 1101 54.59 6.05 0.98
CA PRO A 1101 55.42 5.79 -0.20
C PRO A 1101 55.89 7.10 -0.82
N ALA A 1102 57.11 7.13 -1.35
CA ALA A 1102 57.68 8.27 -2.04
C ALA A 1102 57.06 8.43 -3.45
N ASP A 1103 55.76 8.68 -3.48
CA ASP A 1103 54.91 8.81 -4.66
C ASP A 1103 54.19 10.18 -4.61
N PRO A 1104 54.37 11.06 -5.61
CA PRO A 1104 53.73 12.38 -5.64
C PRO A 1104 52.21 12.34 -5.53
N THR A 1105 51.56 11.25 -5.97
CA THR A 1105 50.10 11.09 -5.89
C THR A 1105 49.58 11.00 -4.45
N ARG A 1106 50.45 10.70 -3.48
CA ARG A 1106 50.12 10.56 -2.05
C ARG A 1106 50.22 11.88 -1.25
N LEU A 1107 50.71 12.96 -1.86
CA LEU A 1107 50.79 14.28 -1.20
C LEU A 1107 49.41 14.90 -0.91
N SER A 1108 48.37 14.51 -1.64
CA SER A 1108 46.98 14.89 -1.33
C SER A 1108 46.52 14.31 0.01
N VAL A 1109 46.91 13.08 0.34
CA VAL A 1109 46.61 12.42 1.61
C VAL A 1109 47.34 13.11 2.76
N LEU A 1110 48.61 13.46 2.56
CA LEU A 1110 49.38 14.24 3.54
C LEU A 1110 48.70 15.58 3.86
N ARG A 1111 48.34 16.35 2.83
CA ARG A 1111 47.68 17.66 2.99
C ARG A 1111 46.42 17.56 3.83
N LYS A 1112 45.52 16.67 3.45
CA LYS A 1112 44.25 16.50 4.16
C LYS A 1112 44.43 16.12 5.63
N ARG A 1113 45.33 15.16 5.93
CA ARG A 1113 45.54 14.74 7.33
C ARG A 1113 46.24 15.79 8.17
N LEU A 1114 47.16 16.54 7.55
CA LEU A 1114 47.82 17.65 8.20
C LEU A 1114 46.83 18.79 8.48
N GLU A 1115 45.94 19.10 7.53
CA GLU A 1115 44.85 20.06 7.70
C GLU A 1115 43.94 19.63 8.85
N ASP A 1116 43.42 18.39 8.84
CA ASP A 1116 42.56 17.87 9.91
C ASP A 1116 43.24 17.93 11.29
N PHE A 1117 44.54 17.61 11.37
CA PHE A 1117 45.32 17.69 12.61
C PHE A 1117 45.52 19.13 13.09
N LEU A 1118 45.84 20.08 12.20
CA LEU A 1118 46.06 21.49 12.54
C LEU A 1118 44.75 22.21 12.89
N VAL A 1119 43.66 21.91 12.16
CA VAL A 1119 42.31 22.43 12.46
C VAL A 1119 41.84 21.95 13.83
N ALA A 1120 42.03 20.66 14.14
CA ALA A 1120 41.72 20.13 15.46
C ALA A 1120 42.45 20.91 16.57
N HIS A 1121 43.69 21.35 16.34
CA HIS A 1121 44.51 22.11 17.30
C HIS A 1121 44.19 23.62 17.35
N GLY A 1122 43.14 24.09 16.68
CA GLY A 1122 42.74 25.50 16.71
C GLY A 1122 43.74 26.44 16.01
N VAL A 1123 44.49 25.93 15.03
CA VAL A 1123 45.42 26.73 14.21
C VAL A 1123 44.62 27.67 13.31
N SER A 1124 45.00 28.96 13.26
CA SER A 1124 44.32 29.98 12.44
C SER A 1124 44.32 29.61 10.94
N GLU A 1125 43.33 30.07 10.16
CA GLU A 1125 43.27 29.76 8.71
C GLU A 1125 44.55 30.19 7.96
N THR A 1126 45.15 31.31 8.36
CA THR A 1126 46.40 31.83 7.79
C THR A 1126 47.59 30.90 8.09
N ASP A 1127 47.73 30.48 9.35
CA ASP A 1127 48.80 29.54 9.75
C ASP A 1127 48.56 28.14 9.18
N LEU A 1128 47.31 27.71 9.08
CA LEU A 1128 46.88 26.42 8.52
C LEU A 1128 47.30 26.30 7.05
N PHE A 1129 46.98 27.29 6.23
CA PHE A 1129 47.37 27.32 4.82
C PHE A 1129 48.90 27.30 4.67
N ASP A 1130 49.60 28.17 5.39
CA ASP A 1130 51.05 28.29 5.30
C ASP A 1130 51.78 27.02 5.74
N LEU A 1131 51.38 26.43 6.87
CA LEU A 1131 51.97 25.19 7.39
C LEU A 1131 51.70 24.02 6.44
N THR A 1132 50.48 23.94 5.90
CA THR A 1132 50.12 22.89 4.94
C THR A 1132 50.95 22.99 3.67
N VAL A 1133 51.11 24.20 3.12
CA VAL A 1133 51.97 24.46 1.95
C VAL A 1133 53.43 24.11 2.26
N ALA A 1134 53.95 24.58 3.39
CA ALA A 1134 55.36 24.39 3.75
C ALA A 1134 55.73 22.92 3.97
N VAL A 1135 54.87 22.16 4.67
CA VAL A 1135 55.09 20.72 4.90
C VAL A 1135 54.89 19.92 3.61
N SER A 1136 53.92 20.30 2.77
CA SER A 1136 53.71 19.66 1.46
C SER A 1136 54.88 19.86 0.51
N GLU A 1137 55.44 21.06 0.46
CA GLU A 1137 56.65 21.36 -0.31
C GLU A 1137 57.86 20.60 0.24
N ALA A 1138 58.01 20.50 1.56
CA ALA A 1138 59.08 19.69 2.17
C ALA A 1138 58.94 18.20 1.79
N ALA A 1139 57.72 17.67 1.82
CA ALA A 1139 57.41 16.30 1.40
C ALA A 1139 57.62 16.07 -0.11
N ALA A 1140 57.23 17.02 -0.96
CA ALA A 1140 57.47 16.93 -2.41
C ALA A 1140 58.99 16.87 -2.72
N ASN A 1141 59.78 17.70 -2.05
CA ASN A 1141 61.24 17.66 -2.19
C ASN A 1141 61.84 16.33 -1.71
N ALA A 1142 61.32 15.78 -0.62
CA ALA A 1142 61.70 14.47 -0.08
C ALA A 1142 61.30 13.29 -0.99
N ILE A 1143 60.38 13.50 -1.95
CA ILE A 1143 60.01 12.52 -2.97
C ILE A 1143 60.85 12.69 -4.24
N GLU A 1144 61.08 13.91 -4.71
CA GLU A 1144 61.68 14.19 -6.03
C GLU A 1144 63.22 14.16 -6.04
N HIS A 1145 63.88 14.49 -4.93
CA HIS A 1145 65.32 14.72 -4.86
C HIS A 1145 66.23 13.60 -4.31
N PRO A 1146 65.75 12.54 -3.61
CA PRO A 1146 66.63 11.48 -3.11
C PRO A 1146 67.32 10.71 -4.25
N VAL A 1147 68.65 10.57 -4.17
CA VAL A 1147 69.45 9.65 -4.99
C VAL A 1147 69.68 8.36 -4.20
N ASP A 1148 69.38 7.22 -4.83
CA ASP A 1148 69.52 5.87 -4.27
C ASP A 1148 68.94 5.71 -2.84
N PRO A 1149 67.63 6.00 -2.62
CA PRO A 1149 67.02 5.85 -1.30
C PRO A 1149 67.03 4.38 -0.85
N VAL A 1150 67.31 4.14 0.44
CA VAL A 1150 67.30 2.79 1.04
C VAL A 1150 65.91 2.16 0.94
N GLU A 1151 64.87 2.97 1.13
CA GLU A 1151 63.46 2.61 0.95
C GLU A 1151 62.70 3.77 0.28
N PRO A 1152 61.80 3.51 -0.68
CA PRO A 1152 61.04 4.55 -1.37
C PRO A 1152 59.87 5.04 -0.50
N VAL A 1153 60.17 5.60 0.67
CA VAL A 1153 59.21 6.12 1.65
C VAL A 1153 59.67 7.47 2.20
N ILE A 1154 58.70 8.29 2.58
CA ILE A 1154 58.90 9.52 3.35
C ILE A 1154 58.18 9.42 4.69
N GLU A 1155 58.75 10.00 5.73
CA GLU A 1155 58.13 10.13 7.05
C GLU A 1155 57.88 11.60 7.35
N VAL A 1156 56.65 11.94 7.73
CA VAL A 1156 56.25 13.28 8.14
C VAL A 1156 55.79 13.21 9.59
N GLU A 1157 56.38 14.02 10.45
CA GLU A 1157 56.03 14.12 11.86
C GLU A 1157 55.77 15.60 12.18
N VAL A 1158 54.59 15.92 12.71
CA VAL A 1158 54.23 17.29 13.13
C VAL A 1158 53.84 17.26 14.60
N ARG A 1159 54.40 18.17 15.39
CA ARG A 1159 54.06 18.32 16.82
C ARG A 1159 53.54 19.71 17.09
N VAL A 1160 52.53 19.81 17.95
CA VAL A 1160 51.97 21.09 18.42
C VAL A 1160 52.09 21.13 19.93
N GLU A 1161 53.03 21.93 20.44
CA GLU A 1161 53.26 22.13 21.88
C GLU A 1161 53.50 23.62 22.15
N ASN A 1162 52.89 24.18 23.20
CA ASN A 1162 53.12 25.57 23.64
C ASN A 1162 53.01 26.64 22.52
N ARG A 1163 52.01 26.51 21.62
CA ARG A 1163 51.82 27.38 20.44
C ARG A 1163 52.97 27.36 19.43
N GLU A 1164 53.84 26.36 19.48
CA GLU A 1164 54.86 26.11 18.48
C GLU A 1164 54.49 24.84 17.68
N VAL A 1165 54.51 24.96 16.34
CA VAL A 1165 54.37 23.83 15.43
C VAL A 1165 55.76 23.42 14.95
N VAL A 1166 56.15 22.17 15.22
CA VAL A 1166 57.39 21.57 14.74
C VAL A 1166 57.06 20.46 13.76
N ALA A 1167 57.28 20.71 12.47
CA ALA A 1167 57.10 19.73 11.41
C ALA A 1167 58.46 19.18 10.93
N THR A 1168 58.57 17.87 10.79
CA THR A 1168 59.77 17.16 10.36
C THR A 1168 59.42 16.22 9.23
N VAL A 1169 60.09 16.35 8.09
CA VAL A 1169 59.97 15.45 6.94
C VAL A 1169 61.30 14.73 6.75
N ARG A 1170 61.28 13.40 6.65
CA ARG A 1170 62.46 12.55 6.44
C ARG A 1170 62.31 11.69 5.19
N ASP A 1171 63.41 11.52 4.47
CA ASP A 1171 63.57 10.49 3.45
C ASP A 1171 64.85 9.67 3.70
N THR A 1172 64.99 8.54 3.00
CA THR A 1172 66.11 7.60 3.18
C THR A 1172 67.20 7.72 2.10
N GLY A 1173 67.24 8.83 1.34
CA GLY A 1173 68.23 9.03 0.27
C GLY A 1173 69.04 10.31 0.38
N ARG A 1174 70.00 10.48 -0.54
CA ARG A 1174 70.89 11.65 -0.56
C ARG A 1174 70.41 12.67 -1.58
N TRP A 1175 70.09 13.88 -1.15
CA TRP A 1175 69.71 14.95 -2.08
C TRP A 1175 70.91 15.41 -2.92
N ARG A 1176 70.74 15.61 -4.23
CA ARG A 1176 71.78 16.19 -5.11
C ARG A 1176 72.15 17.61 -4.67
N GLU A 1177 73.44 17.96 -4.77
CA GLU A 1177 73.85 19.36 -4.76
C GLU A 1177 73.45 20.02 -6.08
N SER A 1178 72.67 21.10 -5.97
CA SER A 1178 72.21 21.89 -7.12
C SER A 1178 73.39 22.52 -7.85
N THR A 1179 73.63 22.06 -9.08
CA THR A 1179 74.53 22.71 -10.05
C THR A 1179 73.68 23.18 -11.24
N GLY A 1180 73.28 24.46 -11.24
CA GLY A 1180 72.78 25.12 -12.45
C GLY A 1180 71.54 26.01 -12.27
N SER A 1181 71.64 27.23 -12.80
CA SER A 1181 70.62 28.28 -12.86
C SER A 1181 69.46 27.94 -13.82
N GLY A 1182 68.56 27.03 -13.40
CA GLY A 1182 67.36 26.66 -14.16
C GLY A 1182 66.18 26.32 -13.24
N PHE A 1183 65.38 27.34 -12.89
CA PHE A 1183 63.94 27.28 -12.59
C PHE A 1183 63.33 26.10 -11.77
N ARG A 1184 64.02 25.49 -10.79
CA ARG A 1184 63.39 24.56 -9.80
C ARG A 1184 64.08 24.57 -8.42
N GLY A 1185 64.29 25.75 -7.83
CA GLY A 1185 64.98 25.90 -6.53
C GLY A 1185 64.24 26.74 -5.49
N ARG A 1186 62.95 27.05 -5.69
CA ARG A 1186 62.19 27.98 -4.84
C ARG A 1186 61.55 27.32 -3.61
N GLY A 1187 61.39 25.99 -3.56
CA GLY A 1187 60.70 25.29 -2.46
C GLY A 1187 61.32 25.58 -1.09
N LEU A 1188 62.64 25.40 -0.93
CA LEU A 1188 63.32 25.71 0.34
C LEU A 1188 63.33 27.22 0.68
N SER A 1189 63.32 28.10 -0.32
CA SER A 1189 63.22 29.55 -0.10
C SER A 1189 61.81 29.98 0.32
N LEU A 1190 60.78 29.31 -0.20
CA LEU A 1190 59.38 29.52 0.15
C LEU A 1190 59.09 28.98 1.56
N ILE A 1191 59.58 27.78 1.88
CA ILE A 1191 59.49 27.22 3.23
C ILE A 1191 60.22 28.11 4.27
N ARG A 1192 61.39 28.66 3.93
CA ARG A 1192 62.11 29.63 4.80
C ARG A 1192 61.37 30.95 5.02
N ALA A 1193 60.50 31.36 4.10
CA ALA A 1193 59.69 32.57 4.27
C ALA A 1193 58.53 32.34 5.24
N LEU A 1194 58.16 31.08 5.50
CA LEU A 1194 56.99 30.68 6.29
C LEU A 1194 57.34 30.19 7.72
N GLY A 1195 58.62 30.07 8.07
CA GLY A 1195 59.09 29.65 9.41
C GLY A 1195 60.60 29.39 9.48
N GLU A 1196 61.09 28.99 10.66
CA GLU A 1196 62.49 28.62 10.87
C GLU A 1196 62.75 27.21 10.31
N LEU A 1197 63.62 27.13 9.30
CA LEU A 1197 63.90 25.89 8.58
C LEU A 1197 65.33 25.39 8.85
N SER A 1198 65.45 24.14 9.28
CA SER A 1198 66.72 23.42 9.38
C SER A 1198 66.70 22.18 8.49
N VAL A 1199 67.83 21.90 7.80
CA VAL A 1199 67.99 20.72 6.96
C VAL A 1199 69.23 19.97 7.44
N SER A 1200 69.04 18.74 7.93
CA SER A 1200 70.14 17.84 8.31
C SER A 1200 70.28 16.74 7.27
N ARG A 1201 71.52 16.48 6.85
CA ARG A 1201 71.86 15.45 5.86
C ARG A 1201 72.78 14.45 6.52
N THR A 1202 72.39 13.19 6.57
CA THR A 1202 73.21 12.09 7.11
C THR A 1202 73.51 11.08 6.00
N PRO A 1203 74.44 10.13 6.21
CA PRO A 1203 74.64 9.03 5.29
C PRO A 1203 73.40 8.15 5.07
N GLU A 1204 72.43 8.23 5.98
CA GLU A 1204 71.21 7.41 6.09
C GLU A 1204 69.97 8.08 5.48
N GLY A 1205 70.03 9.38 5.15
CA GLY A 1205 68.88 10.12 4.61
C GLY A 1205 68.96 11.64 4.75
N THR A 1206 67.91 12.32 4.31
CA THR A 1206 67.75 13.78 4.47
C THR A 1206 66.55 14.08 5.36
N GLN A 1207 66.72 15.00 6.32
CA GLN A 1207 65.66 15.48 7.20
C GLN A 1207 65.49 16.99 7.06
N VAL A 1208 64.25 17.42 6.86
CA VAL A 1208 63.83 18.83 6.83
C VAL A 1208 62.96 19.09 8.05
N THR A 1209 63.36 20.01 8.91
CA THR A 1209 62.58 20.41 10.09
C THR A 1209 62.20 21.88 10.00
N LEU A 1210 60.89 22.15 10.03
CA LEU A 1210 60.25 23.46 10.05
C LEU A 1210 59.72 23.73 11.48
N ARG A 1211 60.04 24.89 12.03
CA ARG A 1211 59.47 25.42 13.28
C ARG A 1211 58.72 26.71 13.00
N ARG A 1212 57.50 26.84 13.53
CA ARG A 1212 56.68 28.05 13.41
C ARG A 1212 55.96 28.32 14.73
N GLN A 1213 56.12 29.54 15.24
CA GLN A 1213 55.30 30.03 16.34
C GLN A 1213 53.95 30.47 15.78
N LEU A 1214 52.86 29.98 16.36
CA LEU A 1214 51.49 30.37 15.97
C LEU A 1214 51.21 31.80 16.45
N GLY A 1215 50.62 32.63 15.58
CA GLY A 1215 50.18 33.99 15.92
C GLY A 1215 49.06 33.97 16.96
N ASP A 1216 48.84 35.09 17.67
CA ASP A 1216 47.83 35.20 18.74
C ASP A 1216 46.40 34.93 18.28
#